data_AF-A0A4V3JNU6-F1
#
_entry.id   AF-A0A4V3JNU6-F1
#
_cell.length_a   1.000
_cell.length_b   1.000
_cell.length_c   1.000
_cell.angle_alpha   90.00
_cell.angle_beta   90.00
_cell.angle_gamma   90.00
#
_symmetry.space_group_name_H-M   'P 1'
#
loop_
_entity.id
_entity.type
_entity.pdbx_description
1 polymer ?
#
loop_
_entity_poly.entity_id
_entity_poly.type
_entity_poly.pdbx_seq_one_letter_code
_entity_poly.pdbx_strand_id
1 'polypeptide(L)'
;MKYYSYRVLFFFFFFLSNIYCYKPPQASTLLDLFSLKTDLDAFNTPIKVFVQVSGLSSGTLTVSNLLGETLDFPSNGTQQFPTLVRIGKEYSVSIIGISGASSQQECKISNSEGPILYPKTVIFISCGKIFYDLSVKVIGLDPSVAGTSPLVLQNQSDKITFAADGTKTFAHKVGDSANYSVSFISIPTGHSCSFIPNGSETGNMSGAPLTLLLDCISVLEIFPKSKILTPNGNISIKLSFHGVDPGSCSFDPITIAGKNNVASLGNPPSITYPSAPSDHTIVITPNSPDKWGPPGNSFFELVGCTAKSLPVQNGNPIHYDFVTSSNIRLVDESNGIDDPGCGTGSGPSAFCRSIEKGVQECDLSGSICSVFVAEGSYTPLSQIFLGGTTSLFGGFASGFPDLDSDPNIHPTRIIDDSLSSCGTSFTNFCNTILISTTSLSLPTTNLSVSGFQIQMNQIGDYSTGIQVLNSRTNLGQIIISKNMVFGNETNSNGFGIRAGLVINLSDNVIVTENWLRGGSGRSHSIGAMLEGAGSAAQPIILSRNILDGLVSIEPAGFSAGIWIETGIFEGAIISENKINAYQYLNPSLISENSYGIVFTDAVDSSNIINNDIYIGNSTNSSLGKSTGIFTQAGFGVHKILNNQIFSRNLSANSAGIIFGSPPETPSIIRGNNYFVSVPVVIGFDQYIFCGTTLNQEDCAHPISGQSVGDFSNSYGADPKFVDTIDIEKIWNFNLPFGIPSSANSPCSSLFGGVDLNTITLPITAIPFIQIDFYGSPRTNSNSPFTPPGAGAISIGAIESDANCF
;
A
#
# COMPACT_ATOMS: atom_id res chain seq x y z
N MET A 1 -51.85 -51.11 -0.50
CA MET A 1 -52.25 -52.08 0.55
C MET A 1 -52.86 -51.31 1.71
N LYS A 2 -54.01 -51.76 2.25
CA LYS A 2 -54.67 -51.34 3.51
C LYS A 2 -55.12 -49.85 3.61
N TYR A 3 -56.43 -49.56 3.49
CA TYR A 3 -57.47 -49.43 4.56
C TYR A 3 -57.27 -48.18 5.45
N TYR A 4 -58.19 -47.23 5.68
CA TYR A 4 -59.61 -46.96 5.30
C TYR A 4 -59.75 -45.48 4.80
N SER A 5 -60.79 -44.96 4.11
CA SER A 5 -62.11 -45.43 3.63
C SER A 5 -63.39 -45.07 4.43
N TYR A 6 -64.15 -44.05 3.94
CA TYR A 6 -65.62 -43.81 4.01
C TYR A 6 -66.29 -43.57 5.40
N ARG A 7 -67.02 -42.47 5.68
CA ARG A 7 -68.22 -41.79 5.08
C ARG A 7 -69.56 -42.19 5.77
N VAL A 8 -70.25 -41.18 6.30
CA VAL A 8 -71.70 -40.86 6.07
C VAL A 8 -72.79 -41.76 6.70
N LEU A 9 -73.80 -41.10 7.31
CA LEU A 9 -75.16 -41.53 7.68
C LEU A 9 -75.36 -42.93 8.32
N PHE A 10 -75.88 -42.94 9.56
CA PHE A 10 -77.18 -43.58 9.88
C PHE A 10 -77.70 -42.96 11.20
N PHE A 11 -78.77 -42.16 11.14
CA PHE A 11 -80.15 -42.54 11.45
C PHE A 11 -80.38 -42.93 12.93
N PHE A 12 -81.07 -42.11 13.73
CA PHE A 12 -82.53 -41.96 13.85
C PHE A 12 -83.15 -43.02 14.80
N PHE A 13 -83.93 -42.56 15.78
CA PHE A 13 -84.59 -43.31 16.86
C PHE A 13 -83.71 -44.08 17.86
N PHE A 14 -83.66 -43.64 19.12
CA PHE A 14 -84.63 -44.15 20.11
C PHE A 14 -84.81 -43.22 21.34
N PHE A 15 -86.01 -42.65 21.45
CA PHE A 15 -86.79 -42.37 22.67
C PHE A 15 -86.18 -41.67 23.91
N LEU A 16 -86.63 -40.42 24.09
CA LEU A 16 -87.44 -39.98 25.25
C LEU A 16 -86.95 -40.31 26.69
N SER A 17 -86.34 -39.32 27.34
CA SER A 17 -86.72 -38.94 28.71
C SER A 17 -86.33 -37.48 29.01
N ASN A 18 -87.11 -36.83 29.90
CA ASN A 18 -87.05 -35.43 30.36
C ASN A 18 -87.96 -34.43 29.64
N ILE A 19 -89.25 -34.63 29.85
CA ILE A 19 -90.24 -33.54 29.95
C ILE A 19 -89.79 -32.61 31.10
N TYR A 20 -89.72 -31.30 30.87
CA TYR A 20 -90.37 -30.28 31.71
C TYR A 20 -90.38 -28.90 31.03
N CYS A 21 -91.59 -28.37 30.84
CA CYS A 21 -91.92 -26.96 30.63
C CYS A 21 -91.09 -26.15 29.59
N TYR A 22 -91.37 -26.35 28.30
CA TYR A 22 -91.22 -25.25 27.34
C TYR A 22 -92.27 -24.18 27.68
N LYS A 23 -91.87 -23.14 28.42
CA LYS A 23 -92.73 -21.97 28.65
C LYS A 23 -93.01 -21.36 27.27
N PRO A 24 -94.28 -21.19 26.84
CA PRO A 24 -94.54 -20.49 25.58
C PRO A 24 -93.90 -19.10 25.65
N PRO A 25 -93.38 -18.55 24.54
CA PRO A 25 -92.86 -17.20 24.55
C PRO A 25 -93.97 -16.29 25.07
N GLN A 26 -93.73 -15.64 26.22
CA GLN A 26 -94.69 -14.67 26.75
C GLN A 26 -94.87 -13.59 25.68
N ALA A 27 -96.12 -13.20 25.45
CA ALA A 27 -96.47 -12.28 24.37
C ALA A 27 -95.51 -11.09 24.35
N SER A 28 -94.77 -10.96 23.25
CA SER A 28 -93.74 -9.94 23.07
C SER A 28 -94.31 -8.59 23.46
N THR A 29 -93.69 -7.94 24.43
CA THR A 29 -94.14 -6.62 24.84
C THR A 29 -93.86 -5.64 23.70
N LEU A 30 -94.54 -4.49 23.69
CA LEU A 30 -94.32 -3.47 22.65
C LEU A 30 -92.83 -3.10 22.53
N LEU A 31 -92.08 -3.16 23.65
CA LEU A 31 -90.64 -2.94 23.76
C LEU A 31 -89.79 -3.99 23.02
N ASP A 32 -90.13 -5.28 23.11
CA ASP A 32 -89.40 -6.34 22.39
C ASP A 32 -89.59 -6.21 20.87
N LEU A 33 -90.79 -5.79 20.44
CA LEU A 33 -91.08 -5.49 19.04
C LEU A 33 -90.34 -4.24 18.55
N PHE A 34 -90.14 -3.24 19.42
CA PHE A 34 -89.28 -2.11 19.12
C PHE A 34 -87.82 -2.54 18.94
N SER A 35 -87.27 -3.39 19.81
CA SER A 35 -85.91 -3.93 19.64
C SER A 35 -85.73 -4.67 18.31
N LEU A 36 -86.63 -5.61 18.00
CA LEU A 36 -86.57 -6.36 16.73
C LEU A 36 -86.78 -5.46 15.50
N LYS A 37 -87.60 -4.41 15.63
CA LYS A 37 -87.79 -3.43 14.56
C LYS A 37 -86.59 -2.48 14.41
N THR A 38 -85.96 -2.04 15.50
CA THR A 38 -84.71 -1.27 15.41
C THR A 38 -83.57 -2.10 14.81
N ASP A 39 -83.49 -3.39 15.12
CA ASP A 39 -82.51 -4.30 14.51
C ASP A 39 -82.80 -4.51 13.02
N LEU A 40 -84.05 -4.74 12.63
CA LEU A 40 -84.44 -4.92 11.23
C LEU A 40 -84.32 -3.63 10.40
N ASP A 41 -84.59 -2.47 11.00
CA ASP A 41 -84.37 -1.16 10.39
C ASP A 41 -82.85 -0.83 10.32
N ALA A 42 -82.04 -1.31 11.28
CA ALA A 42 -80.57 -1.24 11.24
C ALA A 42 -79.96 -2.14 10.15
N PHE A 43 -80.55 -3.31 9.85
CA PHE A 43 -80.15 -4.14 8.71
C PHE A 43 -80.59 -3.58 7.35
N ASN A 44 -81.67 -2.80 7.30
CA ASN A 44 -82.17 -2.18 6.06
C ASN A 44 -81.61 -0.78 5.77
N THR A 45 -80.89 -0.16 6.72
CA THR A 45 -80.34 1.18 6.52
C THR A 45 -79.06 1.11 5.68
N PRO A 46 -78.96 1.85 4.56
CA PRO A 46 -77.72 1.94 3.78
C PRO A 46 -76.59 2.58 4.60
N ILE A 47 -75.40 1.98 4.58
CA ILE A 47 -74.22 2.45 5.32
C ILE A 47 -73.09 2.89 4.37
N LYS A 48 -72.10 3.61 4.90
CA LYS A 48 -70.92 4.04 4.14
C LYS A 48 -69.85 2.95 4.10
N VAL A 49 -69.17 2.84 2.96
CA VAL A 49 -67.95 2.04 2.80
C VAL A 49 -66.75 2.95 3.03
N PHE A 50 -65.88 2.57 3.96
CA PHE A 50 -64.66 3.32 4.30
C PHE A 50 -63.45 2.69 3.62
N VAL A 51 -62.52 3.52 3.16
CA VAL A 51 -61.19 3.10 2.70
C VAL A 51 -60.15 3.72 3.64
N GLN A 52 -59.27 2.88 4.19
CA GLN A 52 -58.18 3.29 5.06
C GLN A 52 -56.85 3.02 4.36
N VAL A 53 -56.08 4.08 4.12
CA VAL A 53 -54.76 4.03 3.49
C VAL A 53 -53.67 4.20 4.55
N SER A 54 -52.67 3.32 4.47
CA SER A 54 -51.50 3.28 5.36
C SER A 54 -50.22 3.06 4.55
N GLY A 55 -49.09 3.60 5.00
CA GLY A 55 -47.79 3.46 4.34
C GLY A 55 -47.57 4.30 3.08
N LEU A 56 -48.51 5.18 2.68
CA LEU A 56 -48.32 6.13 1.59
C LEU A 56 -47.24 7.15 2.00
N SER A 57 -46.18 7.30 1.17
CA SER A 57 -44.98 8.08 1.53
C SER A 57 -44.70 9.29 0.65
N SER A 58 -45.18 9.29 -0.60
CA SER A 58 -45.17 10.44 -1.51
C SER A 58 -46.30 10.35 -2.54
N GLY A 59 -46.61 11.44 -3.25
CA GLY A 59 -47.66 11.47 -4.28
C GLY A 59 -49.09 11.27 -3.77
N THR A 60 -50.04 11.20 -4.70
CA THR A 60 -51.47 10.98 -4.43
C THR A 60 -51.89 9.61 -4.94
N LEU A 61 -52.43 8.78 -4.06
CA LEU A 61 -53.05 7.50 -4.41
C LEU A 61 -54.52 7.71 -4.80
N THR A 62 -54.91 7.25 -5.99
CA THR A 62 -56.30 7.28 -6.46
C THR A 62 -56.88 5.87 -6.45
N VAL A 63 -58.07 5.70 -5.85
CA VAL A 63 -58.81 4.44 -5.79
C VAL A 63 -60.23 4.61 -6.31
N SER A 64 -60.84 3.54 -6.81
CA SER A 64 -62.20 3.56 -7.36
C SER A 64 -63.05 2.38 -6.90
N ASN A 65 -64.37 2.54 -6.85
CA ASN A 65 -65.33 1.47 -6.56
C ASN A 65 -66.13 1.01 -7.79
N LEU A 66 -66.94 -0.04 -7.63
CA LEU A 66 -67.87 -0.56 -8.65
C LEU A 66 -68.85 0.47 -9.25
N LEU A 67 -69.08 1.60 -8.59
CA LEU A 67 -69.97 2.66 -9.06
C LEU A 67 -69.23 3.74 -9.88
N GLY A 68 -67.92 3.60 -10.06
CA GLY A 68 -67.06 4.58 -10.73
C GLY A 68 -66.74 5.82 -9.87
N GLU A 69 -67.10 5.81 -8.59
CA GLU A 69 -66.70 6.86 -7.64
C GLU A 69 -65.20 6.71 -7.33
N THR A 70 -64.48 7.82 -7.20
CA THR A 70 -63.05 7.84 -6.85
C THR A 70 -62.81 8.49 -5.48
N LEU A 71 -61.71 8.10 -4.84
CA LEU A 71 -61.15 8.75 -3.64
C LEU A 71 -59.66 9.00 -3.87
N ASP A 72 -59.21 10.22 -3.57
CA ASP A 72 -57.83 10.65 -3.69
C ASP A 72 -57.19 10.85 -2.32
N PHE A 73 -56.11 10.11 -2.06
CA PHE A 73 -55.36 10.15 -0.81
C PHE A 73 -54.01 10.82 -1.04
N PRO A 74 -53.83 12.10 -0.66
CA PRO A 74 -52.53 12.78 -0.70
C PRO A 74 -51.63 12.42 0.50
N SER A 75 -52.17 11.70 1.49
CA SER A 75 -51.48 11.21 2.67
C SER A 75 -52.25 10.04 3.31
N ASN A 76 -51.64 9.40 4.32
CA ASN A 76 -52.29 8.34 5.09
C ASN A 76 -53.54 8.85 5.81
N GLY A 77 -54.61 8.05 5.81
CA GLY A 77 -55.88 8.46 6.40
C GLY A 77 -57.03 7.52 6.09
N THR A 78 -58.22 7.87 6.55
CA THR A 78 -59.46 7.17 6.21
C THR A 78 -60.40 8.12 5.49
N GLN A 79 -60.90 7.70 4.32
CA GLN A 79 -61.99 8.37 3.61
C GLN A 79 -63.16 7.40 3.44
N GLN A 80 -64.25 7.88 2.84
CA GLN A 80 -65.49 7.15 2.64
C GLN A 80 -66.06 7.48 1.28
N PHE A 81 -66.59 6.48 0.57
CA PHE A 81 -67.34 6.75 -0.65
C PHE A 81 -68.65 7.51 -0.32
N PRO A 82 -69.10 8.44 -1.18
CA PRO A 82 -70.25 9.28 -0.88
C PRO A 82 -71.58 8.51 -0.97
N THR A 83 -71.70 7.54 -1.88
CA THR A 83 -72.90 6.70 -1.98
C THR A 83 -73.03 5.74 -0.80
N LEU A 84 -74.21 5.74 -0.17
CA LEU A 84 -74.59 4.75 0.84
C LEU A 84 -75.01 3.45 0.16
N VAL A 85 -74.54 2.31 0.66
CA VAL A 85 -74.83 0.99 0.09
C VAL A 85 -75.46 0.09 1.15
N ARG A 86 -76.43 -0.75 0.75
CA ARG A 86 -77.14 -1.65 1.67
C ARG A 86 -76.23 -2.76 2.20
N ILE A 87 -76.45 -3.13 3.45
CA ILE A 87 -75.81 -4.30 4.09
C ILE A 87 -76.10 -5.55 3.26
N GLY A 88 -75.11 -6.43 3.13
CA GLY A 88 -75.19 -7.65 2.32
C GLY A 88 -75.06 -7.46 0.80
N LYS A 89 -74.93 -6.22 0.29
CA LYS A 89 -74.44 -6.00 -1.08
C LYS A 89 -72.93 -6.19 -1.15
N GLU A 90 -72.45 -6.62 -2.30
CA GLU A 90 -71.02 -6.72 -2.59
C GLU A 90 -70.43 -5.33 -2.88
N TYR A 91 -69.23 -5.09 -2.36
CA TYR A 91 -68.33 -4.04 -2.82
C TYR A 91 -67.18 -4.67 -3.61
N SER A 92 -66.62 -3.90 -4.54
CA SER A 92 -65.28 -4.11 -5.07
C SER A 92 -64.61 -2.74 -5.23
N VAL A 93 -63.32 -2.68 -4.90
CA VAL A 93 -62.47 -1.49 -4.99
C VAL A 93 -61.16 -1.84 -5.68
N SER A 94 -60.73 -0.95 -6.56
CA SER A 94 -59.49 -1.04 -7.33
C SER A 94 -58.61 0.19 -7.10
N ILE A 95 -57.30 0.03 -7.30
CA ILE A 95 -56.34 1.14 -7.33
C ILE A 95 -56.21 1.59 -8.79
N ILE A 96 -56.40 2.89 -9.05
CA ILE A 96 -56.19 3.48 -10.37
C ILE A 96 -54.71 3.75 -10.60
N GLY A 97 -53.99 4.20 -9.56
CA GLY A 97 -52.56 4.44 -9.60
C GLY A 97 -52.11 5.44 -8.55
N ILE A 98 -50.85 5.84 -8.64
CA ILE A 98 -50.23 6.86 -7.79
C ILE A 98 -49.64 7.93 -8.70
N SER A 99 -50.03 9.19 -8.50
CA SER A 99 -49.54 10.33 -9.29
C SER A 99 -48.61 11.22 -8.48
N GLY A 100 -47.59 11.81 -9.12
CA GLY A 100 -46.68 12.78 -8.49
C GLY A 100 -45.79 12.22 -7.36
N ALA A 101 -45.55 10.91 -7.31
CA ALA A 101 -44.61 10.32 -6.36
C ALA A 101 -43.14 10.54 -6.78
N SER A 102 -42.25 10.76 -5.81
CA SER A 102 -40.81 10.98 -6.03
C SER A 102 -39.95 9.73 -5.88
N SER A 103 -40.54 8.63 -5.39
CA SER A 103 -39.96 7.29 -5.34
C SER A 103 -41.04 6.28 -5.69
N GLN A 104 -40.77 5.26 -6.50
CA GLN A 104 -41.79 4.25 -6.76
C GLN A 104 -42.16 3.48 -5.49
N GLN A 105 -43.47 3.36 -5.30
CA GLN A 105 -44.12 2.72 -4.18
C GLN A 105 -45.33 1.97 -4.73
N GLU A 106 -45.61 0.80 -4.19
CA GLU A 106 -46.74 -0.03 -4.60
C GLU A 106 -47.77 -0.06 -3.47
N CYS A 107 -49.06 -0.03 -3.82
CA CYS A 107 -50.16 -0.12 -2.87
C CYS A 107 -50.96 -1.40 -3.13
N LYS A 108 -51.26 -2.15 -2.07
CA LYS A 108 -52.05 -3.38 -2.12
C LYS A 108 -53.30 -3.26 -1.27
N ILE A 109 -54.44 -3.67 -1.83
CA ILE A 109 -55.70 -3.78 -1.11
C ILE A 109 -55.75 -5.15 -0.41
N SER A 110 -56.03 -5.16 0.89
CA SER A 110 -56.09 -6.40 1.69
C SER A 110 -57.42 -7.13 1.55
N ASN A 111 -58.50 -6.38 1.35
CA ASN A 111 -59.85 -6.86 1.12
C ASN A 111 -60.49 -6.04 -0.01
N SER A 112 -60.11 -6.34 -1.25
CA SER A 112 -60.61 -5.62 -2.43
C SER A 112 -62.10 -5.81 -2.65
N GLU A 113 -62.65 -6.98 -2.29
CA GLU A 113 -64.04 -7.36 -2.55
C GLU A 113 -64.67 -8.06 -1.34
N GLY A 114 -66.00 -8.00 -1.23
CA GLY A 114 -66.76 -8.75 -0.23
C GLY A 114 -68.14 -8.16 0.08
N PRO A 115 -68.92 -8.76 0.99
CA PRO A 115 -70.19 -8.21 1.44
C PRO A 115 -69.99 -7.02 2.37
N ILE A 116 -70.90 -6.06 2.33
CA ILE A 116 -70.97 -4.95 3.28
C ILE A 116 -71.56 -5.43 4.59
N LEU A 117 -70.82 -5.22 5.68
CA LEU A 117 -71.09 -5.69 7.04
C LEU A 117 -71.39 -4.53 8.01
N TYR A 118 -72.28 -4.81 8.97
CA TYR A 118 -72.60 -3.93 10.11
C TYR A 118 -71.59 -4.15 11.26
N PRO A 119 -71.24 -3.13 12.07
CA PRO A 119 -71.66 -1.72 11.98
C PRO A 119 -70.83 -0.88 10.98
N LYS A 120 -69.72 -1.40 10.47
CA LYS A 120 -68.80 -0.67 9.59
C LYS A 120 -68.06 -1.62 8.66
N THR A 121 -68.02 -1.28 7.36
CA THR A 121 -67.13 -1.91 6.38
C THR A 121 -65.92 -1.02 6.14
N VAL A 122 -64.71 -1.56 6.31
CA VAL A 122 -63.44 -0.86 6.07
C VAL A 122 -62.60 -1.67 5.10
N ILE A 123 -62.06 -1.00 4.09
CA ILE A 123 -61.19 -1.53 3.06
C ILE A 123 -59.78 -1.04 3.36
N PHE A 124 -58.87 -1.96 3.65
CA PHE A 124 -57.51 -1.63 4.06
C PHE A 124 -56.56 -1.65 2.87
N ILE A 125 -55.88 -0.53 2.66
CA ILE A 125 -54.85 -0.38 1.64
C ILE A 125 -53.53 -0.08 2.34
N SER A 126 -52.53 -0.90 2.01
CA SER A 126 -51.17 -0.79 2.54
C SER A 126 -50.23 -0.50 1.39
N CYS A 127 -49.53 0.62 1.47
CA CYS A 127 -48.51 1.05 0.52
C CYS A 127 -47.12 0.84 1.10
N GLY A 128 -46.14 0.61 0.24
CA GLY A 128 -44.73 0.49 0.61
C GLY A 128 -43.82 0.92 -0.52
N LYS A 129 -42.62 1.43 -0.18
CA LYS A 129 -41.58 1.72 -1.17
C LYS A 129 -41.09 0.44 -1.83
N ILE A 130 -40.77 0.51 -3.12
CA ILE A 130 -40.11 -0.58 -3.83
C ILE A 130 -38.61 -0.53 -3.50
N PHE A 131 -37.99 -1.69 -3.33
CA PHE A 131 -36.57 -1.86 -3.07
C PHE A 131 -35.97 -2.86 -4.05
N TYR A 132 -34.79 -2.55 -4.55
CA TYR A 132 -34.07 -3.32 -5.56
C TYR A 132 -32.73 -3.83 -5.04
N ASP A 133 -32.32 -4.99 -5.55
CA ASP A 133 -31.03 -5.58 -5.23
C ASP A 133 -29.89 -4.81 -5.91
N LEU A 134 -28.88 -4.42 -5.13
CA LEU A 134 -27.61 -3.91 -5.63
C LEU A 134 -26.56 -5.00 -5.52
N SER A 135 -25.96 -5.35 -6.65
CA SER A 135 -24.92 -6.37 -6.75
C SER A 135 -23.65 -5.83 -7.37
N VAL A 136 -22.52 -6.47 -7.09
CA VAL A 136 -21.26 -6.25 -7.78
C VAL A 136 -20.78 -7.58 -8.35
N LYS A 137 -20.42 -7.56 -9.63
CA LYS A 137 -19.73 -8.65 -10.33
C LYS A 137 -18.26 -8.30 -10.41
N VAL A 138 -17.41 -9.09 -9.76
CA VAL A 138 -15.96 -8.97 -9.79
C VAL A 138 -15.38 -9.96 -10.80
N ILE A 139 -14.37 -9.49 -11.55
CA ILE A 139 -13.59 -10.28 -12.50
C ILE A 139 -12.10 -9.92 -12.40
N GLY A 140 -11.22 -10.87 -12.73
CA GLY A 140 -9.78 -10.65 -12.69
C GLY A 140 -9.15 -10.70 -11.30
N LEU A 141 -9.83 -11.29 -10.32
CA LEU A 141 -9.37 -11.47 -8.94
C LEU A 141 -8.67 -12.82 -8.78
N ASP A 142 -7.37 -12.82 -8.45
CA ASP A 142 -6.61 -14.06 -8.29
C ASP A 142 -6.97 -14.74 -6.96
N PRO A 143 -7.42 -16.01 -6.95
CA PRO A 143 -7.89 -16.66 -5.74
C PRO A 143 -6.76 -17.07 -4.77
N SER A 144 -5.51 -17.13 -5.22
CA SER A 144 -4.36 -17.40 -4.34
C SER A 144 -3.96 -16.16 -3.53
N VAL A 145 -4.15 -14.97 -4.10
CA VAL A 145 -3.92 -13.68 -3.43
C VAL A 145 -5.15 -13.25 -2.61
N ALA A 146 -6.34 -13.25 -3.23
CA ALA A 146 -7.58 -12.82 -2.57
C ALA A 146 -8.08 -13.79 -1.48
N GLY A 147 -7.50 -15.00 -1.41
CA GLY A 147 -7.72 -15.93 -0.30
C GLY A 147 -7.09 -15.49 1.03
N THR A 148 -6.01 -14.69 1.00
CA THR A 148 -5.34 -14.16 2.20
C THR A 148 -5.64 -12.69 2.45
N SER A 149 -5.70 -11.88 1.39
CA SER A 149 -6.06 -10.45 1.44
C SER A 149 -7.32 -10.22 0.58
N PRO A 150 -8.54 -10.38 1.14
CA PRO A 150 -9.75 -10.36 0.33
C PRO A 150 -10.15 -8.94 -0.10
N LEU A 151 -10.77 -8.86 -1.28
CA LEU A 151 -11.46 -7.65 -1.74
C LEU A 151 -12.71 -7.43 -0.89
N VAL A 152 -12.83 -6.27 -0.23
CA VAL A 152 -14.04 -5.91 0.52
C VAL A 152 -14.60 -4.62 -0.05
N LEU A 153 -15.89 -4.64 -0.39
CA LEU A 153 -16.66 -3.48 -0.85
C LEU A 153 -17.74 -3.14 0.18
N GLN A 154 -18.04 -1.85 0.33
CA GLN A 154 -19.05 -1.34 1.24
C GLN A 154 -20.06 -0.47 0.52
N ASN A 155 -21.36 -0.61 0.85
CA ASN A 155 -22.41 0.34 0.50
C ASN A 155 -23.15 0.71 1.79
N GLN A 156 -23.05 1.96 2.23
CA GLN A 156 -23.56 2.41 3.54
C GLN A 156 -22.95 1.58 4.70
N SER A 157 -23.73 0.84 5.50
CA SER A 157 -23.22 -0.08 6.53
C SER A 157 -22.82 -1.46 6.01
N ASP A 158 -23.26 -1.82 4.80
CA ASP A 158 -23.24 -3.19 4.32
C ASP A 158 -21.96 -3.52 3.59
N LYS A 159 -21.41 -4.69 3.87
CA LYS A 159 -20.15 -5.16 3.28
C LYS A 159 -20.36 -6.46 2.51
N ILE A 160 -19.69 -6.57 1.37
CA ILE A 160 -19.53 -7.81 0.60
C ILE A 160 -18.05 -8.08 0.41
N THR A 161 -17.66 -9.35 0.52
CA THR A 161 -16.26 -9.79 0.51
C THR A 161 -16.04 -10.80 -0.61
N PHE A 162 -14.99 -10.66 -1.40
CA PHE A 162 -14.61 -11.55 -2.49
C PHE A 162 -13.22 -12.14 -2.24
N ALA A 163 -13.11 -13.46 -2.43
CA ALA A 163 -11.84 -14.21 -2.40
C ALA A 163 -11.54 -14.89 -3.75
N ALA A 164 -12.39 -14.63 -4.75
CA ALA A 164 -12.30 -15.06 -6.15
C ALA A 164 -13.35 -14.27 -6.95
N ASP A 165 -13.27 -14.36 -8.28
CA ASP A 165 -14.28 -13.85 -9.22
C ASP A 165 -15.71 -14.32 -8.91
N GLY A 166 -16.69 -13.48 -9.19
CA GLY A 166 -18.11 -13.81 -9.02
C GLY A 166 -19.00 -12.61 -8.79
N THR A 167 -20.31 -12.85 -8.62
CA THR A 167 -21.29 -11.82 -8.29
C THR A 167 -21.76 -11.97 -6.85
N LYS A 168 -21.78 -10.87 -6.09
CA LYS A 168 -22.40 -10.81 -4.75
C LYS A 168 -23.35 -9.61 -4.63
N THR A 169 -24.37 -9.77 -3.81
CA THR A 169 -25.45 -8.80 -3.58
C THR A 169 -25.34 -8.27 -2.16
N PHE A 170 -25.51 -6.96 -1.96
CA PHE A 170 -25.59 -6.38 -0.61
C PHE A 170 -26.86 -6.86 0.11
N ALA A 171 -26.80 -7.03 1.43
CA ALA A 171 -27.91 -7.62 2.20
C ALA A 171 -29.11 -6.65 2.30
N HIS A 172 -28.85 -5.36 2.51
CA HIS A 172 -29.84 -4.30 2.42
C HIS A 172 -30.06 -3.88 0.96
N LYS A 173 -31.29 -4.07 0.50
CA LYS A 173 -31.77 -3.55 -0.79
C LYS A 173 -31.83 -2.02 -0.77
N VAL A 174 -31.56 -1.39 -1.91
CA VAL A 174 -31.63 0.06 -2.06
C VAL A 174 -33.02 0.45 -2.58
N GLY A 175 -33.64 1.47 -1.99
CA GLY A 175 -34.97 1.93 -2.39
C GLY A 175 -34.98 2.52 -3.81
N ASP A 176 -36.10 2.43 -4.51
CA ASP A 176 -36.24 3.09 -5.82
C ASP A 176 -36.01 4.61 -5.72
N SER A 177 -35.33 5.16 -6.73
CA SER A 177 -34.83 6.54 -6.78
C SER A 177 -33.82 6.93 -5.68
N ALA A 178 -33.49 6.05 -4.73
CA ALA A 178 -32.50 6.33 -3.69
C ALA A 178 -31.07 6.17 -4.19
N ASN A 179 -30.14 6.91 -3.57
CA ASN A 179 -28.73 6.86 -3.91
C ASN A 179 -28.07 5.59 -3.36
N TYR A 180 -27.14 5.02 -4.12
CA TYR A 180 -26.11 4.10 -3.64
C TYR A 180 -24.73 4.74 -3.79
N SER A 181 -23.79 4.25 -2.99
CA SER A 181 -22.39 4.68 -3.02
C SER A 181 -21.53 3.52 -2.56
N VAL A 182 -20.94 2.82 -3.52
CA VAL A 182 -20.04 1.69 -3.26
C VAL A 182 -18.62 2.21 -3.10
N SER A 183 -17.94 1.82 -2.03
CA SER A 183 -16.53 2.14 -1.78
C SER A 183 -15.72 0.88 -1.53
N PHE A 184 -14.42 0.95 -1.78
CA PHE A 184 -13.49 -0.07 -1.32
C PHE A 184 -13.30 0.06 0.20
N ILE A 185 -13.14 -1.10 0.84
CA ILE A 185 -12.63 -1.24 2.21
C ILE A 185 -11.24 -1.84 2.18
N SER A 186 -10.99 -2.79 1.28
CA SER A 186 -9.67 -3.37 1.02
C SER A 186 -9.60 -3.86 -0.41
N ILE A 187 -8.43 -3.76 -1.04
CA ILE A 187 -8.09 -4.35 -2.33
C ILE A 187 -6.97 -5.37 -2.07
N PRO A 188 -6.96 -6.56 -2.70
CA PRO A 188 -5.87 -7.52 -2.51
C PRO A 188 -4.53 -6.93 -2.97
N THR A 189 -3.45 -7.22 -2.25
CA THR A 189 -2.10 -6.74 -2.58
C THR A 189 -1.71 -7.14 -4.01
N GLY A 190 -1.18 -6.21 -4.80
CA GLY A 190 -0.84 -6.45 -6.21
C GLY A 190 -2.01 -6.38 -7.20
N HIS A 191 -3.26 -6.23 -6.73
CA HIS A 191 -4.40 -5.93 -7.60
C HIS A 191 -4.65 -4.42 -7.70
N SER A 192 -5.02 -3.98 -8.89
CA SER A 192 -5.67 -2.70 -9.17
C SER A 192 -7.09 -2.97 -9.62
N CYS A 193 -8.09 -2.43 -8.92
CA CYS A 193 -9.50 -2.60 -9.25
C CYS A 193 -10.15 -1.27 -9.67
N SER A 194 -11.07 -1.30 -10.65
CA SER A 194 -11.90 -0.16 -11.05
C SER A 194 -13.32 -0.58 -11.45
N PHE A 195 -14.27 0.34 -11.31
CA PHE A 195 -15.65 0.13 -11.74
C PHE A 195 -15.80 0.44 -13.23
N ILE A 196 -16.51 -0.42 -13.96
CA ILE A 196 -16.70 -0.29 -15.40
C ILE A 196 -18.19 -0.04 -15.71
N PRO A 197 -18.58 1.13 -16.24
CA PRO A 197 -17.74 2.30 -16.55
C PRO A 197 -17.32 3.07 -15.28
N ASN A 198 -16.24 3.84 -15.38
CA ASN A 198 -15.74 4.70 -14.29
C ASN A 198 -16.85 5.64 -13.78
N GLY A 199 -16.99 5.77 -12.46
CA GLY A 199 -18.04 6.57 -11.82
C GLY A 199 -19.33 5.79 -11.52
N SER A 200 -19.47 4.55 -12.01
CA SER A 200 -20.66 3.71 -11.76
C SER A 200 -20.77 3.19 -10.32
N GLU A 201 -19.76 3.41 -9.47
CA GLU A 201 -19.81 3.15 -8.04
C GLU A 201 -20.79 4.05 -7.27
N THR A 202 -21.19 5.18 -7.84
CA THR A 202 -22.24 6.06 -7.28
C THR A 202 -23.38 6.28 -8.26
N GLY A 203 -24.61 6.38 -7.75
CA GLY A 203 -25.77 6.65 -8.60
C GLY A 203 -27.10 6.43 -7.88
N ASN A 204 -28.18 6.36 -8.67
CA ASN A 204 -29.54 6.13 -8.18
C ASN A 204 -30.07 4.79 -8.69
N MET A 205 -30.82 4.06 -7.86
CA MET A 205 -31.63 2.93 -8.34
C MET A 205 -32.79 3.45 -9.19
N SER A 206 -33.10 2.76 -10.29
CA SER A 206 -34.18 3.16 -11.20
C SER A 206 -34.92 1.93 -11.73
N GLY A 207 -36.05 1.59 -11.12
CA GLY A 207 -37.01 0.62 -11.65
C GLY A 207 -36.60 -0.85 -11.74
N ALA A 208 -35.36 -1.22 -11.40
CA ALA A 208 -34.83 -2.58 -11.50
C ALA A 208 -33.62 -2.84 -10.57
N PRO A 209 -33.30 -4.12 -10.29
CA PRO A 209 -32.01 -4.52 -9.72
C PRO A 209 -30.82 -4.05 -10.58
N LEU A 210 -29.72 -3.67 -9.92
CA LEU A 210 -28.50 -3.19 -10.56
C LEU A 210 -27.34 -4.13 -10.23
N THR A 211 -26.53 -4.46 -11.24
CA THR A 211 -25.25 -5.17 -11.06
C THR A 211 -24.14 -4.30 -11.63
N LEU A 212 -23.28 -3.78 -10.75
CA LEU A 212 -22.06 -3.08 -11.15
C LEU A 212 -21.01 -4.09 -11.61
N LEU A 213 -20.20 -3.71 -12.60
CA LEU A 213 -19.03 -4.48 -13.01
C LEU A 213 -17.79 -3.86 -12.35
N LEU A 214 -17.02 -4.69 -11.64
CA LEU A 214 -15.70 -4.34 -11.12
C LEU A 214 -14.65 -5.18 -11.83
N ASP A 215 -13.73 -4.50 -12.50
CA ASP A 215 -12.55 -5.08 -13.12
C ASP A 215 -11.37 -5.01 -12.15
N CYS A 216 -10.67 -6.13 -11.95
CA CYS A 216 -9.45 -6.23 -11.13
C CYS A 216 -8.28 -6.87 -11.90
N ILE A 217 -8.37 -6.99 -13.23
CA ILE A 217 -7.36 -7.64 -14.08
C ILE A 217 -6.01 -6.91 -13.94
N SER A 218 -5.03 -7.57 -13.33
CA SER A 218 -3.78 -6.95 -12.88
C SER A 218 -2.57 -7.77 -13.32
N VAL A 219 -1.41 -7.10 -13.46
CA VAL A 219 -0.11 -7.77 -13.54
C VAL A 219 0.27 -8.21 -12.12
N LEU A 220 0.52 -9.51 -11.93
CA LEU A 220 0.94 -10.07 -10.65
C LEU A 220 2.46 -10.16 -10.52
N GLU A 221 3.13 -10.66 -11.56
CA GLU A 221 4.58 -10.88 -11.57
C GLU A 221 5.14 -10.67 -12.98
N ILE A 222 6.41 -10.27 -13.09
CA ILE A 222 7.16 -10.25 -14.35
C ILE A 222 8.50 -10.95 -14.14
N PHE A 223 8.80 -11.92 -15.00
CA PHE A 223 10.02 -12.72 -15.00
C PHE A 223 10.97 -12.30 -16.14
N PRO A 224 12.30 -12.34 -15.95
CA PRO A 224 12.99 -12.81 -14.75
C PRO A 224 12.91 -11.79 -13.58
N LYS A 225 12.81 -12.29 -12.35
CA LYS A 225 12.83 -11.47 -11.12
C LYS A 225 14.17 -10.79 -10.90
N SER A 226 15.25 -11.39 -11.43
CA SER A 226 16.58 -10.78 -11.47
C SER A 226 16.62 -9.43 -12.21
N LYS A 227 15.70 -9.17 -13.15
CA LYS A 227 15.74 -8.06 -14.12
C LYS A 227 17.04 -8.04 -14.96
N ILE A 228 17.72 -9.17 -15.11
CA ILE A 228 18.91 -9.29 -15.97
C ILE A 228 18.59 -10.25 -17.11
N LEU A 229 18.92 -9.84 -18.33
CA LEU A 229 18.47 -10.53 -19.52
C LEU A 229 19.63 -10.83 -20.46
N THR A 230 19.84 -12.12 -20.70
CA THR A 230 20.80 -12.61 -21.70
C THR A 230 20.22 -12.42 -23.11
N PRO A 231 21.03 -12.47 -24.19
CA PRO A 231 20.56 -12.17 -25.55
C PRO A 231 19.48 -13.13 -26.08
N ASN A 232 19.22 -14.25 -25.42
CA ASN A 232 18.17 -15.22 -25.76
C ASN A 232 17.15 -15.44 -24.63
N GLY A 233 17.25 -14.71 -23.51
CA GLY A 233 16.26 -14.78 -22.44
C GLY A 233 14.91 -14.23 -22.90
N ASN A 234 13.82 -14.81 -22.41
CA ASN A 234 12.46 -14.30 -22.63
C ASN A 234 11.96 -13.57 -21.39
N ILE A 235 11.06 -12.61 -21.57
CA ILE A 235 10.35 -11.96 -20.46
C ILE A 235 8.94 -12.53 -20.40
N SER A 236 8.45 -12.87 -19.20
CA SER A 236 7.10 -13.42 -19.00
C SER A 236 6.33 -12.58 -17.99
N ILE A 237 5.27 -11.93 -18.43
CA ILE A 237 4.34 -11.13 -17.62
C ILE A 237 3.17 -12.05 -17.25
N LYS A 238 2.93 -12.24 -15.95
CA LYS A 238 1.84 -13.06 -15.42
C LYS A 238 0.70 -12.14 -14.95
N LEU A 239 -0.49 -12.36 -15.48
CA LEU A 239 -1.71 -11.64 -15.09
C LEU A 239 -2.55 -12.46 -14.11
N SER A 240 -3.46 -11.79 -13.40
CA SER A 240 -4.44 -12.40 -12.50
C SER A 240 -5.62 -13.10 -13.20
N PHE A 241 -5.66 -13.11 -14.53
CA PHE A 241 -6.83 -13.54 -15.29
C PHE A 241 -6.47 -14.33 -16.56
N HIS A 242 -7.18 -15.43 -16.78
CA HIS A 242 -7.06 -16.25 -17.98
C HIS A 242 -7.89 -15.71 -19.14
N GLY A 243 -7.27 -15.57 -20.32
CA GLY A 243 -7.87 -15.10 -21.55
C GLY A 243 -7.39 -13.70 -21.95
N VAL A 244 -6.07 -13.48 -21.97
CA VAL A 244 -5.47 -12.31 -22.62
C VAL A 244 -5.85 -12.30 -24.10
N ASP A 245 -6.31 -11.15 -24.62
CA ASP A 245 -6.75 -11.05 -26.01
C ASP A 245 -5.52 -11.01 -26.94
N PRO A 246 -5.34 -11.99 -27.85
CA PRO A 246 -4.14 -12.07 -28.68
C PRO A 246 -3.99 -10.85 -29.59
N GLY A 247 -2.87 -10.15 -29.46
CA GLY A 247 -2.56 -8.94 -30.23
C GLY A 247 -3.12 -7.64 -29.65
N SER A 248 -3.67 -7.64 -28.43
CA SER A 248 -4.14 -6.41 -27.76
C SER A 248 -3.00 -5.47 -27.35
N CYS A 249 -1.90 -6.01 -26.81
CA CYS A 249 -0.76 -5.22 -26.39
C CYS A 249 0.06 -4.73 -27.59
N SER A 250 0.52 -3.49 -27.51
CA SER A 250 1.52 -2.89 -28.40
C SER A 250 2.64 -2.25 -27.59
N PHE A 251 3.85 -2.21 -28.14
CA PHE A 251 4.95 -1.47 -27.53
C PHE A 251 4.80 0.03 -27.74
N ASP A 252 5.06 0.82 -26.70
CA ASP A 252 5.15 2.29 -26.81
C ASP A 252 6.62 2.72 -27.00
N PRO A 253 7.00 3.42 -28.09
CA PRO A 253 8.36 3.90 -28.36
C PRO A 253 8.73 5.18 -27.57
N ILE A 254 8.26 5.34 -26.33
CA ILE A 254 8.68 6.44 -25.44
C ILE A 254 10.20 6.48 -25.23
N THR A 255 10.72 7.66 -24.88
CA THR A 255 12.16 7.87 -24.58
C THR A 255 12.34 8.22 -23.10
N ILE A 256 13.10 7.39 -22.38
CA ILE A 256 13.53 7.66 -21.01
C ILE A 256 15.04 7.90 -21.01
N ALA A 257 15.50 9.02 -20.44
CA ALA A 257 16.93 9.34 -20.39
C ALA A 257 17.71 8.27 -19.61
N GLY A 258 18.86 7.85 -20.14
CA GLY A 258 19.71 6.82 -19.53
C GLY A 258 19.26 5.37 -19.72
N LYS A 259 18.22 5.11 -20.52
CA LYS A 259 17.72 3.75 -20.81
C LYS A 259 17.44 3.55 -22.31
N ASN A 260 17.64 2.33 -22.80
CA ASN A 260 17.31 1.93 -24.16
C ASN A 260 15.88 1.37 -24.22
N ASN A 261 14.97 1.98 -24.97
CA ASN A 261 13.67 1.36 -25.22
C ASN A 261 13.80 0.28 -26.31
N VAL A 262 13.48 -0.98 -25.98
CA VAL A 262 13.57 -2.08 -26.96
C VAL A 262 12.48 -2.02 -28.03
N ALA A 263 11.43 -1.23 -27.83
CA ALA A 263 10.44 -0.88 -28.86
C ALA A 263 11.05 -0.10 -30.04
N SER A 264 12.14 0.65 -29.79
CA SER A 264 12.76 1.55 -30.75
C SER A 264 13.91 0.92 -31.55
N LEU A 265 14.07 -0.41 -31.46
CA LEU A 265 15.06 -1.18 -32.22
C LEU A 265 14.64 -1.35 -33.70
N GLY A 266 15.57 -1.71 -34.57
CA GLY A 266 15.29 -1.95 -35.99
C GLY A 266 14.45 -3.21 -36.21
N ASN A 267 14.64 -4.22 -35.36
CA ASN A 267 13.77 -5.38 -35.22
C ASN A 267 13.40 -5.60 -33.73
N PRO A 268 12.35 -4.94 -33.21
CA PRO A 268 11.98 -5.03 -31.79
C PRO A 268 11.53 -6.45 -31.42
N PRO A 269 11.56 -6.82 -30.13
CA PRO A 269 11.07 -8.12 -29.63
C PRO A 269 9.63 -8.43 -30.06
N SER A 270 9.25 -9.71 -30.09
CA SER A 270 7.88 -10.13 -30.40
C SER A 270 7.06 -10.39 -29.14
N ILE A 271 5.83 -9.87 -29.11
CA ILE A 271 4.83 -10.20 -28.09
C ILE A 271 4.11 -11.49 -28.51
N THR A 272 4.05 -12.48 -27.62
CA THR A 272 3.39 -13.77 -27.84
C THR A 272 2.42 -14.09 -26.70
N TYR A 273 1.36 -14.81 -27.04
CA TYR A 273 0.23 -15.11 -26.16
C TYR A 273 0.07 -16.64 -26.09
N PRO A 274 0.55 -17.30 -25.02
CA PRO A 274 0.40 -18.74 -24.86
C PRO A 274 -1.06 -19.16 -24.78
N SER A 275 -1.36 -20.37 -25.25
CA SER A 275 -2.68 -21.00 -25.07
C SER A 275 -2.85 -21.54 -23.65
N ALA A 276 -4.10 -21.85 -23.27
CA ALA A 276 -4.42 -22.50 -22.00
C ALA A 276 -3.55 -23.77 -21.77
N PRO A 277 -3.04 -24.00 -20.55
CA PRO A 277 -3.35 -23.29 -19.29
C PRO A 277 -2.57 -21.98 -19.05
N SER A 278 -1.67 -21.57 -19.97
CA SER A 278 -0.82 -20.39 -19.80
C SER A 278 -1.39 -19.10 -20.43
N ASP A 279 -2.68 -19.10 -20.77
CA ASP A 279 -3.44 -17.98 -21.36
C ASP A 279 -3.71 -16.81 -20.40
N HIS A 280 -3.06 -16.82 -19.23
CA HIS A 280 -2.96 -15.72 -18.27
C HIS A 280 -1.58 -15.04 -18.33
N THR A 281 -0.75 -15.36 -19.33
CA THR A 281 0.61 -14.81 -19.47
C THR A 281 0.81 -14.10 -20.82
N ILE A 282 1.67 -13.10 -20.83
CA ILE A 282 2.20 -12.45 -22.04
C ILE A 282 3.70 -12.72 -22.05
N VAL A 283 4.21 -13.30 -23.14
CA VAL A 283 5.62 -13.67 -23.27
C VAL A 283 6.27 -12.85 -24.37
N ILE A 284 7.34 -12.13 -24.02
CA ILE A 284 8.13 -11.31 -24.95
C ILE A 284 9.42 -12.05 -25.31
N THR A 285 9.66 -12.23 -26.61
CA THR A 285 10.79 -13.01 -27.14
C THR A 285 11.72 -12.13 -28.00
N PRO A 286 13.06 -12.25 -27.85
CA PRO A 286 14.00 -11.40 -28.58
C PRO A 286 14.15 -11.78 -30.04
N ASN A 287 14.04 -10.80 -30.93
CA ASN A 287 14.16 -10.98 -32.37
C ASN A 287 15.59 -10.75 -32.86
N SER A 288 16.06 -11.55 -33.84
CA SER A 288 17.40 -11.38 -34.40
C SER A 288 17.39 -10.38 -35.57
N PRO A 289 18.42 -9.55 -35.78
CA PRO A 289 19.73 -9.57 -35.11
C PRO A 289 19.80 -8.78 -33.80
N ASP A 290 18.88 -7.82 -33.55
CA ASP A 290 19.01 -6.81 -32.48
C ASP A 290 18.85 -7.38 -31.05
N LYS A 291 18.16 -8.51 -30.91
CA LYS A 291 17.82 -9.20 -29.66
C LYS A 291 17.04 -8.32 -28.67
N TRP A 292 17.75 -7.74 -27.71
CA TRP A 292 17.23 -6.82 -26.70
C TRP A 292 17.91 -5.43 -26.78
N GLY A 293 18.65 -5.17 -27.87
CA GLY A 293 19.40 -3.94 -28.07
C GLY A 293 20.85 -4.01 -27.55
N PRO A 294 21.53 -2.84 -27.50
CA PRO A 294 22.90 -2.76 -26.98
C PRO A 294 22.93 -3.00 -25.46
N PRO A 295 24.01 -3.59 -24.91
CA PRO A 295 24.14 -3.86 -23.48
C PRO A 295 23.98 -2.62 -22.59
N GLY A 296 23.42 -2.80 -21.40
CA GLY A 296 23.14 -1.74 -20.43
C GLY A 296 21.68 -1.69 -20.01
N ASN A 297 21.26 -0.55 -19.45
CA ASN A 297 19.87 -0.35 -19.02
C ASN A 297 18.94 -0.34 -20.22
N SER A 298 17.95 -1.24 -20.21
CA SER A 298 16.89 -1.32 -21.21
C SER A 298 15.52 -1.36 -20.53
N PHE A 299 14.49 -1.02 -21.28
CA PHE A 299 13.11 -1.14 -20.84
C PHE A 299 12.17 -1.41 -22.01
N PHE A 300 10.95 -1.80 -21.69
CA PHE A 300 9.81 -1.64 -22.59
C PHE A 300 8.61 -1.10 -21.81
N GLU A 301 7.68 -0.51 -22.55
CA GLU A 301 6.34 -0.20 -22.06
C GLU A 301 5.31 -0.84 -23.00
N LEU A 302 4.33 -1.57 -22.46
CA LEU A 302 3.20 -2.10 -23.20
C LEU A 302 1.94 -1.30 -22.93
N VAL A 303 1.26 -0.88 -24.00
CA VAL A 303 0.00 -0.14 -23.97
C VAL A 303 -1.10 -0.91 -24.73
N GLY A 304 -2.36 -0.65 -24.38
CA GLY A 304 -3.53 -1.23 -25.04
C GLY A 304 -3.86 -2.68 -24.69
N CYS A 305 -3.11 -3.30 -23.76
CA CYS A 305 -3.35 -4.69 -23.33
C CYS A 305 -4.77 -4.90 -22.80
N THR A 306 -5.45 -5.93 -23.30
CA THR A 306 -6.78 -6.35 -22.83
C THR A 306 -6.87 -7.85 -22.58
N ALA A 307 -7.80 -8.24 -21.70
CA ALA A 307 -8.21 -9.62 -21.52
C ALA A 307 -9.75 -9.70 -21.48
N LYS A 308 -10.34 -10.46 -22.41
CA LYS A 308 -11.80 -10.50 -22.67
C LYS A 308 -12.41 -9.11 -22.89
N SER A 309 -11.73 -8.28 -23.69
CA SER A 309 -12.12 -6.92 -24.07
C SER A 309 -12.15 -5.89 -22.93
N LEU A 310 -11.47 -6.19 -21.82
CA LEU A 310 -11.32 -5.29 -20.68
C LEU A 310 -9.85 -4.94 -20.45
N PRO A 311 -9.55 -3.71 -20.00
CA PRO A 311 -8.19 -3.18 -19.97
C PRO A 311 -7.39 -3.73 -18.79
N VAL A 312 -6.20 -4.28 -19.06
CA VAL A 312 -5.27 -4.72 -18.01
C VAL A 312 -4.81 -3.50 -17.20
N GLN A 313 -4.75 -3.63 -15.87
CA GLN A 313 -4.36 -2.57 -14.92
C GLN A 313 -5.12 -1.24 -15.14
N ASN A 314 -6.43 -1.30 -15.35
CA ASN A 314 -7.29 -0.14 -15.64
C ASN A 314 -6.88 0.66 -16.90
N GLY A 315 -6.06 0.07 -17.78
CA GLY A 315 -5.53 0.71 -18.99
C GLY A 315 -4.20 1.44 -18.79
N ASN A 316 -3.60 1.35 -17.59
CA ASN A 316 -2.27 1.88 -17.34
C ASN A 316 -1.21 1.07 -18.13
N PRO A 317 -0.10 1.71 -18.57
CA PRO A 317 0.96 1.00 -19.27
C PRO A 317 1.70 -0.01 -18.38
N ILE A 318 2.06 -1.17 -18.94
CA ILE A 318 2.91 -2.15 -18.28
C ILE A 318 4.37 -1.82 -18.61
N HIS A 319 5.03 -1.07 -17.72
CA HIS A 319 6.45 -0.73 -17.82
C HIS A 319 7.34 -1.75 -17.10
N TYR A 320 8.45 -2.14 -17.71
CA TYR A 320 9.43 -3.05 -17.11
C TYR A 320 10.87 -2.66 -17.48
N ASP A 321 11.66 -2.37 -16.43
CA ASP A 321 13.09 -2.07 -16.50
C ASP A 321 13.94 -3.33 -16.29
N PHE A 322 15.00 -3.47 -17.09
CA PHE A 322 15.96 -4.57 -17.01
C PHE A 322 17.35 -4.17 -17.51
N VAL A 323 18.35 -5.00 -17.21
CA VAL A 323 19.73 -4.86 -17.72
C VAL A 323 19.95 -5.91 -18.79
N THR A 324 20.32 -5.46 -19.99
CA THR A 324 20.78 -6.35 -21.06
C THR A 324 22.25 -6.65 -20.87
N SER A 325 22.60 -7.94 -20.75
CA SER A 325 23.99 -8.38 -20.59
C SER A 325 24.33 -9.43 -21.64
N SER A 326 25.37 -9.16 -22.44
CA SER A 326 25.86 -10.06 -23.48
C SER A 326 27.02 -10.94 -23.02
N ASN A 327 27.64 -10.63 -21.88
CA ASN A 327 28.82 -11.29 -21.38
C ASN A 327 28.65 -11.53 -19.87
N ILE A 328 28.59 -12.79 -19.47
CA ILE A 328 28.37 -13.19 -18.07
C ILE A 328 29.47 -14.12 -17.58
N ARG A 329 29.70 -14.14 -16.27
CA ARG A 329 30.55 -15.11 -15.59
C ARG A 329 29.77 -15.77 -14.46
N LEU A 330 29.64 -17.08 -14.50
CA LEU A 330 28.97 -17.87 -13.47
C LEU A 330 29.99 -18.32 -12.43
N VAL A 331 29.68 -18.11 -11.15
CA VAL A 331 30.50 -18.48 -9.99
C VAL A 331 29.69 -19.45 -9.12
N ASP A 332 30.27 -20.62 -8.84
CA ASP A 332 29.70 -21.64 -7.96
C ASP A 332 30.83 -22.26 -7.12
N GLU A 333 30.76 -22.07 -5.80
CA GLU A 333 31.78 -22.56 -4.85
C GLU A 333 31.96 -24.09 -4.89
N SER A 334 30.87 -24.83 -5.11
CA SER A 334 30.83 -26.30 -5.02
C SER A 334 31.17 -26.98 -6.35
N ASN A 335 30.82 -26.35 -7.47
CA ASN A 335 30.94 -26.93 -8.81
C ASN A 335 32.01 -26.25 -9.69
N GLY A 336 32.59 -25.12 -9.25
CA GLY A 336 33.52 -24.32 -10.03
C GLY A 336 35.00 -24.68 -9.91
N ILE A 337 35.79 -24.12 -10.83
CA ILE A 337 37.26 -24.18 -10.81
C ILE A 337 37.84 -22.84 -11.27
N ASP A 338 38.90 -22.36 -10.62
CA ASP A 338 39.50 -21.05 -10.87
C ASP A 338 40.50 -21.05 -12.06
N ASP A 339 40.19 -21.77 -13.13
CA ASP A 339 41.00 -21.81 -14.35
C ASP A 339 40.83 -20.52 -15.19
N PRO A 340 41.82 -20.14 -16.02
CA PRO A 340 41.66 -19.05 -16.99
C PRO A 340 40.50 -19.35 -17.97
N GLY A 341 39.61 -18.36 -18.18
CA GLY A 341 38.41 -18.52 -19.01
C GLY A 341 37.24 -19.27 -18.36
N CYS A 342 37.26 -19.47 -17.03
CA CYS A 342 36.13 -20.08 -16.30
C CYS A 342 34.84 -19.24 -16.37
N GLY A 343 33.71 -19.83 -15.98
CA GLY A 343 32.45 -19.12 -15.76
C GLY A 343 31.61 -18.87 -17.02
N THR A 344 31.94 -19.46 -18.16
CA THR A 344 31.19 -19.27 -19.41
C THR A 344 29.87 -20.04 -19.51
N GLY A 345 29.50 -20.80 -18.47
CA GLY A 345 28.31 -21.66 -18.46
C GLY A 345 28.41 -22.89 -19.37
N SER A 346 29.60 -23.21 -19.89
CA SER A 346 29.81 -24.38 -20.75
C SER A 346 31.21 -24.99 -20.61
N GLY A 347 31.33 -26.28 -20.92
CA GLY A 347 32.60 -27.01 -20.87
C GLY A 347 33.10 -27.37 -19.46
N PRO A 348 34.36 -27.83 -19.33
CA PRO A 348 34.91 -28.30 -18.06
C PRO A 348 35.05 -27.23 -16.97
N SER A 349 35.18 -25.96 -17.37
CA SER A 349 35.31 -24.80 -16.47
C SER A 349 34.06 -23.91 -16.57
N ALA A 350 32.87 -24.52 -16.68
CA ALA A 350 31.58 -23.82 -16.84
C ALA A 350 31.33 -22.77 -15.74
N PHE A 351 31.84 -22.99 -14.54
CA PHE A 351 31.76 -22.10 -13.39
C PHE A 351 33.16 -21.77 -12.87
N CYS A 352 33.40 -20.51 -12.49
CA CYS A 352 34.51 -20.15 -11.61
C CYS A 352 34.16 -20.56 -10.17
N ARG A 353 35.16 -20.78 -9.30
CA ARG A 353 34.89 -21.17 -7.90
C ARG A 353 34.84 -19.95 -6.97
N SER A 354 35.74 -18.99 -7.18
CA SER A 354 35.85 -17.76 -6.40
C SER A 354 35.23 -16.56 -7.12
N ILE A 355 34.72 -15.60 -6.35
CA ILE A 355 34.10 -14.38 -6.88
C ILE A 355 35.17 -13.50 -7.52
N GLU A 356 36.34 -13.38 -6.89
CA GLU A 356 37.49 -12.62 -7.39
C GLU A 356 37.93 -13.12 -8.76
N LYS A 357 37.91 -14.44 -8.99
CA LYS A 357 38.22 -15.03 -10.30
C LYS A 357 37.13 -14.75 -11.33
N GLY A 358 35.85 -14.85 -10.94
CA GLY A 358 34.73 -14.47 -11.81
C GLY A 358 34.82 -13.01 -12.28
N VAL A 359 35.17 -12.09 -11.36
CA VAL A 359 35.41 -10.67 -11.66
C VAL A 359 36.62 -10.50 -12.59
N GLN A 360 37.75 -11.16 -12.30
CA GLN A 360 38.95 -11.12 -13.15
C GLN A 360 38.63 -11.56 -14.60
N GLU A 361 37.93 -12.67 -14.78
CA GLU A 361 37.57 -13.19 -16.11
C GLU A 361 36.49 -12.34 -16.81
N CYS A 362 35.72 -11.55 -16.06
CA CYS A 362 34.84 -10.52 -16.60
C CYS A 362 35.64 -9.31 -17.11
N ASP A 363 36.51 -8.74 -16.27
CA ASP A 363 37.31 -7.54 -16.62
C ASP A 363 38.26 -7.81 -17.80
N LEU A 364 38.82 -9.03 -17.91
CA LEU A 364 39.65 -9.46 -19.04
C LEU A 364 38.93 -9.42 -20.40
N SER A 365 37.59 -9.35 -20.43
CA SER A 365 36.84 -9.22 -21.68
C SER A 365 36.91 -7.82 -22.31
N GLY A 366 37.20 -6.78 -21.52
CA GLY A 366 37.15 -5.38 -21.95
C GLY A 366 35.74 -4.87 -22.32
N SER A 367 34.68 -5.62 -22.02
CA SER A 367 33.29 -5.21 -22.25
C SER A 367 32.52 -5.08 -20.94
N ILE A 368 31.32 -4.47 -21.00
CA ILE A 368 30.32 -4.60 -19.93
C ILE A 368 30.11 -6.09 -19.67
N CYS A 369 30.16 -6.49 -18.39
CA CYS A 369 30.13 -7.88 -17.97
C CYS A 369 29.36 -8.03 -16.65
N SER A 370 28.78 -9.21 -16.41
CA SER A 370 28.02 -9.48 -15.20
C SER A 370 28.45 -10.81 -14.57
N VAL A 371 28.95 -10.76 -13.33
CA VAL A 371 29.26 -11.94 -12.53
C VAL A 371 28.00 -12.36 -11.77
N PHE A 372 27.52 -13.57 -12.01
CA PHE A 372 26.42 -14.18 -11.27
C PHE A 372 27.00 -15.22 -10.31
N VAL A 373 26.57 -15.18 -9.05
CA VAL A 373 27.12 -16.00 -7.98
C VAL A 373 26.00 -16.87 -7.39
N ALA A 374 26.24 -18.17 -7.35
CA ALA A 374 25.30 -19.12 -6.78
C ALA A 374 25.14 -18.94 -5.25
N GLU A 375 24.14 -19.58 -4.68
CA GLU A 375 24.03 -19.85 -3.25
C GLU A 375 25.31 -20.53 -2.72
N GLY A 376 25.74 -20.16 -1.52
CA GLY A 376 27.05 -20.58 -1.00
C GLY A 376 27.57 -19.68 0.12
N SER A 377 28.75 -19.98 0.65
CA SER A 377 29.39 -19.21 1.72
C SER A 377 30.85 -18.91 1.36
N TYR A 378 31.00 -17.93 0.48
CA TYR A 378 32.26 -17.52 -0.09
C TYR A 378 33.09 -16.75 0.95
N THR A 379 34.27 -17.27 1.30
CA THR A 379 35.31 -16.53 2.02
C THR A 379 36.33 -16.03 0.98
N PRO A 380 36.36 -14.72 0.66
CA PRO A 380 37.33 -14.19 -0.30
C PRO A 380 38.77 -14.32 0.21
N LEU A 381 39.68 -14.70 -0.67
CA LEU A 381 41.13 -14.72 -0.37
C LEU A 381 41.73 -13.31 -0.46
N SER A 382 41.02 -12.40 -1.14
CA SER A 382 41.35 -10.98 -1.26
C SER A 382 40.07 -10.16 -1.43
N GLN A 383 40.15 -8.84 -1.20
CA GLN A 383 39.09 -7.88 -1.49
C GLN A 383 38.51 -8.08 -2.90
N ILE A 384 37.18 -8.17 -3.00
CA ILE A 384 36.49 -8.22 -4.30
C ILE A 384 36.53 -6.81 -4.89
N PHE A 385 37.45 -6.60 -5.84
CA PHE A 385 37.70 -5.29 -6.43
C PHE A 385 36.95 -5.10 -7.75
N LEU A 386 36.10 -4.07 -7.82
CA LEU A 386 35.31 -3.69 -8.99
C LEU A 386 35.81 -2.35 -9.54
N GLY A 387 36.86 -2.41 -10.37
CA GLY A 387 37.48 -1.23 -11.02
C GLY A 387 37.03 -0.95 -12.46
N GLY A 388 36.44 -1.95 -13.12
CA GLY A 388 36.00 -1.87 -14.52
C GLY A 388 34.54 -1.43 -14.69
N THR A 389 33.82 -2.14 -15.55
CA THR A 389 32.36 -2.01 -15.79
C THR A 389 31.61 -3.28 -15.37
N THR A 390 32.25 -4.12 -14.57
CA THR A 390 31.74 -5.44 -14.14
C THR A 390 30.75 -5.27 -13.00
N SER A 391 29.51 -5.74 -13.24
CA SER A 391 28.47 -5.86 -12.21
C SER A 391 28.52 -7.24 -11.54
N LEU A 392 28.02 -7.33 -10.31
CA LEU A 392 28.07 -8.50 -9.45
C LEU A 392 26.69 -8.78 -8.83
N PHE A 393 26.18 -9.99 -9.00
CA PHE A 393 24.83 -10.39 -8.57
C PHE A 393 24.85 -11.75 -7.87
N GLY A 394 24.26 -11.84 -6.68
CA GLY A 394 24.01 -13.07 -5.94
C GLY A 394 22.58 -13.59 -6.13
N GLY A 395 22.21 -14.62 -5.39
CA GLY A 395 20.83 -15.12 -5.33
C GLY A 395 20.47 -16.23 -6.31
N PHE A 396 21.45 -16.91 -6.94
CA PHE A 396 21.18 -17.93 -7.96
C PHE A 396 21.28 -19.35 -7.41
N ALA A 397 20.49 -20.29 -7.92
CA ALA A 397 20.59 -21.70 -7.55
C ALA A 397 21.94 -22.32 -7.99
N SER A 398 22.50 -23.22 -7.18
CA SER A 398 23.74 -23.93 -7.51
C SER A 398 23.61 -24.72 -8.83
N GLY A 399 24.65 -24.68 -9.66
CA GLY A 399 24.66 -25.25 -11.00
C GLY A 399 23.89 -24.46 -12.07
N PHE A 400 23.24 -23.33 -11.72
CA PHE A 400 22.50 -22.44 -12.62
C PHE A 400 21.52 -23.17 -13.57
N PRO A 401 20.51 -23.89 -13.04
CA PRO A 401 19.46 -24.52 -13.85
C PRO A 401 18.66 -23.49 -14.68
N ASP A 402 18.57 -22.27 -14.17
CA ASP A 402 18.10 -21.07 -14.85
C ASP A 402 18.91 -19.84 -14.35
N LEU A 403 18.50 -18.64 -14.75
CA LEU A 403 19.13 -17.37 -14.41
C LEU A 403 18.16 -16.44 -13.65
N ASP A 404 17.23 -17.01 -12.88
CA ASP A 404 16.40 -16.23 -11.97
C ASP A 404 17.09 -16.10 -10.60
N SER A 405 17.21 -14.86 -10.12
CA SER A 405 17.84 -14.55 -8.84
C SER A 405 16.75 -14.35 -7.80
N ASP A 406 16.77 -15.18 -6.75
CA ASP A 406 15.99 -15.01 -5.54
C ASP A 406 16.90 -15.16 -4.31
N PRO A 407 17.47 -14.04 -3.79
CA PRO A 407 18.33 -14.04 -2.62
C PRO A 407 17.68 -14.55 -1.32
N ASN A 408 16.35 -14.74 -1.28
CA ASN A 408 15.65 -15.31 -0.13
C ASN A 408 15.65 -16.84 -0.16
N ILE A 409 15.55 -17.43 -1.37
CA ILE A 409 15.55 -18.89 -1.57
C ILE A 409 16.98 -19.42 -1.72
N HIS A 410 17.84 -18.67 -2.43
CA HIS A 410 19.20 -19.06 -2.81
C HIS A 410 20.24 -18.08 -2.25
N PRO A 411 20.42 -18.00 -0.91
CA PRO A 411 21.25 -16.97 -0.29
C PRO A 411 22.74 -17.11 -0.65
N THR A 412 23.28 -16.09 -1.32
CA THR A 412 24.72 -15.97 -1.54
C THR A 412 25.36 -15.18 -0.40
N ARG A 413 26.14 -15.86 0.44
CA ARG A 413 26.82 -15.24 1.57
C ARG A 413 28.29 -15.00 1.28
N ILE A 414 28.79 -13.80 1.60
CA ILE A 414 30.21 -13.45 1.56
C ILE A 414 30.68 -13.20 2.99
N ILE A 415 31.81 -13.81 3.38
CA ILE A 415 32.33 -13.79 4.74
C ILE A 415 33.74 -13.20 4.73
N ASP A 416 33.92 -12.00 5.27
CA ASP A 416 35.24 -11.48 5.60
C ASP A 416 35.65 -11.98 7.01
N ASP A 417 36.13 -13.22 7.06
CA ASP A 417 36.75 -13.82 8.25
C ASP A 417 38.27 -13.60 8.30
N SER A 418 38.81 -12.85 7.34
CA SER A 418 40.25 -12.76 7.12
C SER A 418 40.97 -12.14 8.32
N LEU A 419 41.94 -12.87 8.87
CA LEU A 419 42.86 -12.41 9.94
C LEU A 419 43.92 -11.44 9.38
N SER A 420 43.51 -10.53 8.50
CA SER A 420 44.38 -9.75 7.63
C SER A 420 44.76 -8.38 8.20
N SER A 421 45.83 -7.79 7.67
CA SER A 421 46.43 -6.54 8.16
C SER A 421 45.74 -5.25 7.67
N CYS A 422 44.44 -5.32 7.39
CA CYS A 422 43.61 -4.18 7.03
C CYS A 422 43.02 -3.49 8.28
N GLY A 423 42.21 -2.46 8.06
CA GLY A 423 41.34 -1.90 9.10
C GLY A 423 42.06 -1.08 10.17
N THR A 424 43.25 -0.57 9.87
CA THR A 424 44.12 0.17 10.80
C THR A 424 43.92 1.69 10.79
N SER A 425 43.26 2.22 9.76
CA SER A 425 43.05 3.66 9.57
C SER A 425 41.88 3.91 8.62
N PHE A 426 41.36 5.15 8.61
CA PHE A 426 40.33 5.59 7.67
C PHE A 426 40.70 5.40 6.19
N THR A 427 41.99 5.47 5.87
CA THR A 427 42.55 5.22 4.53
C THR A 427 42.74 3.74 4.19
N ASN A 428 42.49 2.83 5.14
CA ASN A 428 42.73 1.39 5.04
C ASN A 428 41.60 0.63 5.74
N PHE A 429 40.38 0.70 5.22
CA PHE A 429 39.26 -0.12 5.71
C PHE A 429 39.47 -1.61 5.36
N CYS A 430 39.13 -2.51 6.28
CA CYS A 430 38.78 -3.88 5.92
C CYS A 430 37.41 -3.84 5.22
N ASN A 431 37.41 -3.92 3.89
CA ASN A 431 36.19 -3.98 3.10
C ASN A 431 36.10 -5.29 2.29
N THR A 432 34.89 -5.85 2.21
CA THR A 432 34.65 -7.10 1.48
C THR A 432 34.57 -6.85 -0.02
N ILE A 433 33.86 -5.79 -0.42
CA ILE A 433 33.76 -5.33 -1.81
C ILE A 433 34.23 -3.87 -1.90
N LEU A 434 35.17 -3.59 -2.80
CA LEU A 434 35.61 -2.23 -3.15
C LEU A 434 35.20 -1.89 -4.58
N ILE A 435 34.36 -0.88 -4.74
CA ILE A 435 34.02 -0.26 -6.02
C ILE A 435 34.89 0.98 -6.16
N SER A 436 35.72 1.03 -7.22
CA SER A 436 36.57 2.19 -7.51
C SER A 436 36.76 2.33 -9.01
N THR A 437 35.76 2.88 -9.69
CA THR A 437 35.69 2.97 -11.16
C THR A 437 35.40 4.39 -11.63
N THR A 438 36.05 4.78 -12.73
CA THR A 438 35.71 5.95 -13.56
C THR A 438 35.35 5.53 -14.99
N SER A 439 35.06 4.23 -15.18
CA SER A 439 34.87 3.59 -16.49
C SER A 439 33.43 3.69 -17.02
N LEU A 440 32.47 4.22 -16.25
CA LEU A 440 31.06 4.32 -16.63
C LEU A 440 30.82 5.54 -17.54
N SER A 441 31.40 5.48 -18.74
CA SER A 441 31.49 6.59 -19.69
C SER A 441 30.19 6.91 -20.45
N LEU A 442 29.09 6.20 -20.19
CA LEU A 442 27.79 6.41 -20.86
C LEU A 442 26.65 6.41 -19.84
N PRO A 443 25.60 7.26 -19.99
CA PRO A 443 24.44 7.26 -19.10
C PRO A 443 23.64 5.94 -19.04
N THR A 444 23.87 5.02 -19.99
CA THR A 444 23.21 3.70 -20.08
C THR A 444 24.01 2.57 -19.42
N THR A 445 25.26 2.81 -19.01
CA THR A 445 26.13 1.79 -18.40
C THR A 445 26.10 1.88 -16.89
N ASN A 446 25.66 0.82 -16.21
CA ASN A 446 25.65 0.77 -14.76
C ASN A 446 26.60 -0.30 -14.22
N LEU A 447 27.12 -0.06 -13.01
CA LEU A 447 27.78 -1.06 -12.19
C LEU A 447 26.87 -1.39 -11.02
N SER A 448 26.34 -2.60 -10.99
CA SER A 448 25.45 -3.07 -9.93
C SER A 448 26.15 -4.05 -8.98
N VAL A 449 25.88 -3.94 -7.69
CA VAL A 449 26.19 -4.96 -6.67
C VAL A 449 24.89 -5.32 -5.96
N SER A 450 24.41 -6.56 -6.11
CA SER A 450 23.08 -6.91 -5.62
C SER A 450 22.89 -8.37 -5.18
N GLY A 451 22.05 -8.59 -4.17
CA GLY A 451 21.61 -9.92 -3.75
C GLY A 451 22.54 -10.67 -2.80
N PHE A 452 23.45 -9.97 -2.10
CA PHE A 452 24.43 -10.59 -1.20
C PHE A 452 24.10 -10.44 0.28
N GLN A 453 24.40 -11.48 1.05
CA GLN A 453 24.52 -11.41 2.51
C GLN A 453 25.99 -11.26 2.89
N ILE A 454 26.40 -10.07 3.33
CA ILE A 454 27.80 -9.73 3.59
C ILE A 454 28.04 -9.68 5.09
N GLN A 455 28.89 -10.57 5.61
CA GLN A 455 29.44 -10.43 6.95
C GLN A 455 30.72 -9.59 6.89
N MET A 456 30.70 -8.44 7.56
CA MET A 456 31.85 -7.55 7.67
C MET A 456 33.00 -8.18 8.47
N ASN A 457 34.22 -7.66 8.29
CA ASN A 457 35.37 -8.03 9.12
C ASN A 457 35.08 -7.72 10.60
N GLN A 458 35.13 -8.75 11.44
CA GLN A 458 34.76 -8.63 12.85
C GLN A 458 35.89 -8.07 13.74
N ILE A 459 37.11 -7.97 13.21
CA ILE A 459 38.32 -7.66 13.98
C ILE A 459 38.74 -6.20 13.77
N GLY A 460 38.79 -5.75 12.52
CA GLY A 460 39.24 -4.40 12.14
C GLY A 460 38.64 -3.27 12.98
N ASP A 461 39.46 -2.26 13.26
CA ASP A 461 39.03 -0.98 13.84
C ASP A 461 38.21 -0.19 12.81
N TYR A 462 38.67 -0.21 11.55
CA TYR A 462 37.98 0.34 10.39
C TYR A 462 37.48 -0.81 9.49
N SER A 463 36.16 -1.02 9.43
CA SER A 463 35.59 -2.05 8.55
C SER A 463 34.28 -1.61 7.90
N THR A 464 34.06 -2.08 6.67
CA THR A 464 32.79 -1.95 5.95
C THR A 464 32.47 -3.20 5.14
N GLY A 465 31.19 -3.45 4.82
CA GLY A 465 30.85 -4.53 3.89
C GLY A 465 31.16 -4.12 2.45
N ILE A 466 30.68 -2.93 2.08
CA ILE A 466 30.88 -2.35 0.74
C ILE A 466 31.54 -0.97 0.89
N GLN A 467 32.52 -0.67 0.05
CA GLN A 467 33.09 0.67 -0.09
C GLN A 467 33.00 1.14 -1.53
N VAL A 468 32.53 2.38 -1.75
CA VAL A 468 32.67 3.12 -3.01
C VAL A 468 33.71 4.20 -2.81
N LEU A 469 34.76 4.23 -3.63
CA LEU A 469 35.91 5.11 -3.45
C LEU A 469 36.31 5.75 -4.78
N ASN A 470 36.65 7.05 -4.76
CA ASN A 470 37.25 7.78 -5.89
C ASN A 470 36.48 7.67 -7.23
N SER A 471 35.18 7.40 -7.19
CA SER A 471 34.34 7.09 -8.36
C SER A 471 33.56 8.32 -8.85
N ARG A 472 34.26 9.45 -9.00
CA ARG A 472 33.67 10.73 -9.44
C ARG A 472 33.46 10.78 -10.95
N THR A 473 32.56 11.68 -11.41
CA THR A 473 32.32 12.03 -12.83
C THR A 473 31.82 10.91 -13.75
N ASN A 474 31.42 9.75 -13.20
CA ASN A 474 30.80 8.68 -13.96
C ASN A 474 29.48 9.15 -14.58
N LEU A 475 29.33 9.07 -15.91
CA LEU A 475 28.05 9.41 -16.57
C LEU A 475 26.98 8.35 -16.31
N GLY A 476 27.39 7.09 -16.21
CA GLY A 476 26.59 5.97 -15.75
C GLY A 476 26.54 5.84 -14.23
N GLN A 477 25.68 4.95 -13.71
CA GLN A 477 25.38 4.88 -12.27
C GLN A 477 26.02 3.68 -11.58
N ILE A 478 26.43 3.88 -10.33
CA ILE A 478 26.77 2.78 -9.42
C ILE A 478 25.51 2.46 -8.62
N ILE A 479 25.06 1.20 -8.62
CA ILE A 479 23.83 0.76 -7.96
C ILE A 479 24.17 -0.32 -6.93
N ILE A 480 23.86 -0.06 -5.67
CA ILE A 480 23.97 -1.03 -4.58
C ILE A 480 22.55 -1.36 -4.16
N SER A 481 22.09 -2.61 -4.35
CA SER A 481 20.70 -2.94 -4.03
C SER A 481 20.44 -4.37 -3.54
N LYS A 482 19.43 -4.57 -2.69
CA LYS A 482 19.06 -5.91 -2.18
C LYS A 482 20.20 -6.65 -1.48
N ASN A 483 21.15 -5.92 -0.90
CA ASN A 483 22.21 -6.51 -0.07
C ASN A 483 21.84 -6.40 1.41
N MET A 484 22.25 -7.39 2.20
CA MET A 484 22.20 -7.34 3.65
C MET A 484 23.63 -7.35 4.19
N VAL A 485 24.07 -6.24 4.78
CA VAL A 485 25.40 -6.11 5.39
C VAL A 485 25.26 -6.15 6.91
N PHE A 486 25.98 -7.07 7.53
CA PHE A 486 25.94 -7.29 8.97
C PHE A 486 27.33 -7.08 9.61
N GLY A 487 27.44 -6.02 10.41
CA GLY A 487 28.52 -5.85 11.38
C GLY A 487 28.37 -6.77 12.59
N ASN A 488 29.45 -6.90 13.36
CA ASN A 488 29.45 -7.68 14.61
C ASN A 488 28.62 -6.98 15.69
N GLU A 489 27.72 -7.68 16.37
CA GLU A 489 26.89 -7.13 17.46
C GLU A 489 27.55 -7.19 18.83
N THR A 490 28.57 -8.04 19.02
CA THR A 490 29.24 -8.17 20.33
C THR A 490 30.02 -6.90 20.67
N ASN A 491 29.74 -6.31 21.82
CA ASN A 491 30.46 -5.13 22.30
C ASN A 491 31.94 -5.44 22.52
N SER A 492 32.80 -4.79 21.74
CA SER A 492 34.25 -4.68 21.94
C SER A 492 34.65 -3.25 22.32
N ASN A 493 35.85 -3.02 22.85
CA ASN A 493 36.34 -1.67 23.14
C ASN A 493 37.47 -1.28 22.19
N GLY A 494 37.37 -0.11 21.56
CA GLY A 494 38.46 0.50 20.82
C GLY A 494 38.02 1.67 19.94
N PHE A 495 38.99 2.31 19.28
CA PHE A 495 38.76 3.41 18.35
C PHE A 495 38.48 2.89 16.93
N GLY A 496 37.81 3.67 16.08
CA GLY A 496 37.58 3.32 14.67
C GLY A 496 36.14 3.51 14.19
N ILE A 497 35.84 2.97 13.00
CA ILE A 497 34.55 3.09 12.31
C ILE A 497 34.14 1.73 11.75
N ARG A 498 32.95 1.25 12.14
CA ARG A 498 32.32 0.06 11.57
C ARG A 498 31.01 0.44 10.90
N ALA A 499 31.07 0.57 9.57
CA ALA A 499 29.97 1.04 8.75
C ALA A 499 29.42 -0.08 7.86
N GLY A 500 28.12 -0.19 7.62
CA GLY A 500 27.60 -1.18 6.64
C GLY A 500 28.01 -0.83 5.21
N LEU A 501 27.94 0.46 4.87
CA LEU A 501 28.37 1.04 3.61
C LEU A 501 29.18 2.30 3.84
N VAL A 502 30.19 2.51 3.00
CA VAL A 502 31.10 3.68 3.02
C VAL A 502 31.21 4.23 1.59
N ILE A 503 30.82 5.49 1.37
CA ILE A 503 30.93 6.17 0.07
C ILE A 503 31.83 7.39 0.24
N ASN A 504 33.02 7.35 -0.35
CA ASN A 504 34.05 8.38 -0.24
C ASN A 504 34.40 8.93 -1.61
N LEU A 505 34.47 10.25 -1.75
CA LEU A 505 34.98 10.94 -2.95
C LEU A 505 34.37 10.36 -4.24
N SER A 506 33.06 10.17 -4.28
CA SER A 506 32.34 9.48 -5.36
C SER A 506 31.01 10.19 -5.65
N ASP A 507 30.49 10.05 -6.87
CA ASP A 507 29.27 10.72 -7.34
C ASP A 507 28.36 9.72 -8.08
N ASN A 508 27.10 10.06 -8.31
CA ASN A 508 26.13 9.25 -9.10
C ASN A 508 25.88 7.81 -8.55
N VAL A 509 25.80 7.66 -7.23
CA VAL A 509 25.57 6.37 -6.56
C VAL A 509 24.12 6.27 -6.08
N ILE A 510 23.43 5.17 -6.43
CA ILE A 510 22.13 4.80 -5.90
C ILE A 510 22.30 3.62 -4.95
N VAL A 511 21.74 3.74 -3.75
CA VAL A 511 21.67 2.70 -2.72
C VAL A 511 20.20 2.47 -2.45
N THR A 512 19.67 1.29 -2.78
CA THR A 512 18.23 1.02 -2.62
C THR A 512 17.88 -0.43 -2.25
N GLU A 513 16.85 -0.64 -1.44
CA GLU A 513 16.41 -1.99 -1.02
C GLU A 513 17.47 -2.77 -0.23
N ASN A 514 18.43 -2.11 0.42
CA ASN A 514 19.46 -2.77 1.25
C ASN A 514 19.11 -2.74 2.75
N TRP A 515 19.62 -3.71 3.49
CA TRP A 515 19.76 -3.61 4.95
C TRP A 515 21.24 -3.41 5.30
N LEU A 516 21.61 -2.23 5.78
CA LEU A 516 22.99 -1.87 6.08
C LEU A 516 23.13 -1.61 7.58
N ARG A 517 23.79 -2.54 8.27
CA ARG A 517 24.01 -2.49 9.72
C ARG A 517 25.49 -2.33 10.03
N GLY A 518 25.82 -1.29 10.79
CA GLY A 518 27.18 -1.08 11.31
C GLY A 518 27.60 -2.18 12.30
N GLY A 519 28.82 -2.07 12.83
CA GLY A 519 29.33 -3.01 13.83
C GLY A 519 29.49 -2.38 15.21
N SER A 520 29.00 -3.07 16.24
CA SER A 520 29.25 -2.71 17.64
C SER A 520 30.75 -2.61 17.96
N GLY A 521 31.06 -1.78 18.94
CA GLY A 521 32.28 -1.88 19.72
C GLY A 521 33.51 -1.16 19.14
N ARG A 522 33.29 -0.07 18.39
CA ARG A 522 34.28 0.95 18.06
C ARG A 522 33.68 2.34 18.34
N SER A 523 34.47 3.41 18.25
CA SER A 523 33.97 4.79 18.45
C SER A 523 32.79 5.13 17.51
N HIS A 524 32.72 4.57 16.31
CA HIS A 524 31.60 4.80 15.40
C HIS A 524 31.00 3.49 14.87
N SER A 525 29.67 3.35 15.00
CA SER A 525 28.89 2.26 14.40
C SER A 525 27.82 2.85 13.49
N ILE A 526 27.90 2.59 12.19
CA ILE A 526 27.17 3.36 11.18
C ILE A 526 26.41 2.45 10.19
N GLY A 527 25.17 2.77 9.84
CA GLY A 527 24.49 2.07 8.74
C GLY A 527 25.14 2.39 7.38
N ALA A 528 25.10 3.67 6.98
CA ALA A 528 25.80 4.19 5.81
C ALA A 528 26.58 5.48 6.14
N MET A 529 27.84 5.57 5.70
CA MET A 529 28.70 6.74 5.81
C MET A 529 28.92 7.39 4.44
N LEU A 530 28.73 8.71 4.35
CA LEU A 530 29.02 9.53 3.16
C LEU A 530 30.13 10.51 3.51
N GLU A 531 31.29 10.45 2.84
CA GLU A 531 32.43 11.36 3.04
C GLU A 531 32.80 12.06 1.73
N GLY A 532 32.63 13.38 1.68
CA GLY A 532 32.98 14.18 0.50
C GLY A 532 32.40 13.64 -0.82
N ALA A 533 31.14 13.19 -0.81
CA ALA A 533 30.50 12.45 -1.89
C ALA A 533 29.19 13.12 -2.38
N GLY A 534 28.92 13.00 -3.68
CA GLY A 534 27.76 13.59 -4.35
C GLY A 534 28.02 15.01 -4.88
N SER A 535 27.36 15.32 -5.99
CA SER A 535 27.28 16.69 -6.54
C SER A 535 25.84 17.05 -6.89
N ALA A 536 25.54 18.34 -7.09
CA ALA A 536 24.18 18.78 -7.45
C ALA A 536 23.67 18.15 -8.77
N ALA A 537 24.58 17.84 -9.70
CA ALA A 537 24.25 17.19 -10.98
C ALA A 537 24.22 15.65 -10.87
N GLN A 538 24.95 15.07 -9.91
CA GLN A 538 25.15 13.63 -9.76
C GLN A 538 25.06 13.23 -8.27
N PRO A 539 23.86 13.28 -7.68
CA PRO A 539 23.69 13.12 -6.25
C PRO A 539 23.94 11.68 -5.78
N ILE A 540 24.20 11.52 -4.48
CA ILE A 540 24.06 10.22 -3.80
C ILE A 540 22.58 10.03 -3.43
N ILE A 541 22.00 8.89 -3.79
CA ILE A 541 20.59 8.59 -3.53
C ILE A 541 20.52 7.39 -2.58
N LEU A 542 20.07 7.63 -1.35
CA LEU A 542 19.72 6.59 -0.39
C LEU A 542 18.19 6.47 -0.39
N SER A 543 17.63 5.41 -0.97
CA SER A 543 16.17 5.24 -1.02
C SER A 543 15.67 3.83 -0.76
N ARG A 544 14.63 3.64 0.07
CA ARG A 544 14.08 2.32 0.43
C ARG A 544 15.08 1.37 1.10
N ASN A 545 15.98 1.90 1.93
CA ASN A 545 16.91 1.10 2.72
C ASN A 545 16.50 1.01 4.19
N ILE A 546 17.02 -0.01 4.87
CA ILE A 546 17.05 -0.10 6.33
C ILE A 546 18.49 0.18 6.76
N LEU A 547 18.70 1.23 7.56
CA LEU A 547 20.03 1.81 7.82
C LEU A 547 20.25 1.92 9.33
N ASP A 548 21.04 1.04 9.93
CA ASP A 548 21.14 0.88 11.38
C ASP A 548 22.57 1.09 11.92
N GLY A 549 22.69 1.95 12.92
CA GLY A 549 23.82 1.93 13.83
C GLY A 549 23.60 0.86 14.91
N LEU A 550 24.68 0.31 15.48
CA LEU A 550 24.61 -0.60 16.63
C LEU A 550 25.10 0.13 17.88
N VAL A 551 26.18 -0.34 18.51
CA VAL A 551 26.65 0.17 19.80
C VAL A 551 28.00 0.87 19.67
N SER A 552 28.03 2.17 19.96
CA SER A 552 29.27 2.93 20.23
C SER A 552 29.41 3.20 21.73
N ILE A 553 30.61 3.04 22.28
CA ILE A 553 30.87 2.99 23.74
C ILE A 553 32.03 3.88 24.21
N GLU A 554 32.46 4.83 23.40
CA GLU A 554 33.66 5.65 23.64
C GLU A 554 33.28 7.13 23.89
N PRO A 555 33.91 7.86 24.83
CA PRO A 555 33.48 9.20 25.30
C PRO A 555 33.29 10.31 24.26
N ALA A 556 33.74 10.11 23.02
CA ALA A 556 33.55 11.03 21.90
C ALA A 556 32.82 10.40 20.70
N GLY A 557 32.49 9.10 20.78
CA GLY A 557 31.90 8.32 19.70
C GLY A 557 30.38 8.42 19.61
N PHE A 558 29.82 7.92 18.50
CA PHE A 558 28.37 7.81 18.31
C PHE A 558 27.98 6.61 17.44
N SER A 559 26.71 6.24 17.54
CA SER A 559 26.05 5.31 16.62
C SER A 559 25.06 6.06 15.74
N ALA A 560 24.99 5.73 14.45
CA ALA A 560 24.06 6.39 13.53
C ALA A 560 23.53 5.46 12.44
N GLY A 561 22.28 5.64 12.03
CA GLY A 561 21.78 5.02 10.80
C GLY A 561 22.48 5.59 9.56
N ILE A 562 22.62 6.91 9.49
CA ILE A 562 23.36 7.62 8.44
C ILE A 562 24.33 8.64 9.07
N TRP A 563 25.60 8.59 8.69
CA TRP A 563 26.56 9.67 8.98
C TRP A 563 27.00 10.33 7.68
N ILE A 564 26.97 11.66 7.66
CA ILE A 564 27.38 12.50 6.55
C ILE A 564 28.50 13.42 7.05
N GLU A 565 29.71 13.18 6.57
CA GLU A 565 30.92 13.96 6.85
C GLU A 565 31.17 14.85 5.63
N THR A 566 30.86 16.15 5.78
CA THR A 566 30.67 17.05 4.64
C THR A 566 31.92 17.89 4.37
N GLY A 567 32.58 17.53 3.27
CA GLY A 567 33.12 18.54 2.36
C GLY A 567 31.97 19.34 1.72
N ILE A 568 32.06 19.65 0.43
CA ILE A 568 30.98 20.38 -0.26
C ILE A 568 29.78 19.42 -0.48
N PHE A 569 28.74 19.54 0.36
CA PHE A 569 27.52 18.74 0.24
C PHE A 569 26.58 19.38 -0.80
N GLU A 570 26.85 19.11 -2.09
CA GLU A 570 26.05 19.68 -3.18
C GLU A 570 24.86 18.80 -3.60
N GLY A 571 24.80 17.53 -3.18
CA GLY A 571 23.68 16.65 -3.51
C GLY A 571 23.71 15.26 -2.89
N ALA A 572 22.97 15.08 -1.79
CA ALA A 572 22.39 13.78 -1.48
C ALA A 572 20.87 13.87 -1.28
N ILE A 573 20.19 12.77 -1.59
CA ILE A 573 18.74 12.59 -1.49
C ILE A 573 18.50 11.36 -0.60
N ILE A 574 17.87 11.57 0.54
CA ILE A 574 17.55 10.53 1.52
C ILE A 574 16.03 10.42 1.54
N SER A 575 15.48 9.38 0.91
CA SER A 575 14.02 9.25 0.72
C SER A 575 13.50 7.85 1.02
N GLU A 576 12.31 7.72 1.61
CA GLU A 576 11.67 6.40 1.77
C GLU A 576 12.51 5.39 2.58
N ASN A 577 13.40 5.80 3.50
CA ASN A 577 14.21 4.86 4.30
C ASN A 577 13.63 4.63 5.69
N LYS A 578 13.95 3.47 6.28
CA LYS A 578 13.79 3.17 7.71
C LYS A 578 15.15 3.28 8.40
N ILE A 579 15.32 4.29 9.25
CA ILE A 579 16.63 4.71 9.76
C ILE A 579 16.71 4.45 11.27
N ASN A 580 17.65 3.60 11.67
CA ASN A 580 17.98 3.21 13.04
C ASN A 580 16.87 2.42 13.78
N ALA A 581 15.99 1.76 13.01
CA ALA A 581 14.87 0.96 13.50
C ALA A 581 15.31 -0.24 14.36
N TYR A 582 16.39 -0.93 13.97
CA TYR A 582 16.86 -2.12 14.69
C TYR A 582 17.44 -1.77 16.06
N GLN A 583 18.20 -0.68 16.15
CA GLN A 583 18.72 -0.19 17.41
C GLN A 583 17.58 0.30 18.31
N TYR A 584 16.63 1.09 17.76
CA TYR A 584 15.45 1.55 18.47
C TYR A 584 14.69 0.40 19.12
N LEU A 585 14.44 -0.70 18.38
CA LEU A 585 13.71 -1.87 18.87
C LEU A 585 14.40 -2.62 20.01
N ASN A 586 15.73 -2.66 20.02
CA ASN A 586 16.51 -3.47 20.95
C ASN A 586 17.09 -2.58 22.08
N PRO A 587 16.39 -2.43 23.23
CA PRO A 587 16.82 -1.54 24.31
C PRO A 587 18.12 -1.97 25.02
N SER A 588 18.68 -3.14 24.69
CA SER A 588 20.02 -3.58 25.10
C SER A 588 21.14 -2.95 24.26
N LEU A 589 20.84 -2.47 23.05
CA LEU A 589 21.77 -1.77 22.17
C LEU A 589 21.77 -0.28 22.53
N ILE A 590 22.51 0.08 23.58
CA ILE A 590 22.60 1.46 24.08
C ILE A 590 23.99 2.01 23.79
N SER A 591 24.04 3.04 22.94
CA SER A 591 25.29 3.76 22.64
C SER A 591 25.54 4.88 23.65
N GLU A 592 26.72 5.49 23.63
CA GLU A 592 26.93 6.74 24.36
C GLU A 592 26.10 7.88 23.75
N ASN A 593 26.34 8.18 22.47
CA ASN A 593 25.55 9.10 21.67
C ASN A 593 24.91 8.32 20.53
N SER A 594 23.66 8.62 20.16
CA SER A 594 22.94 7.89 19.12
C SER A 594 22.06 8.78 18.25
N TYR A 595 22.16 8.59 16.95
CA TYR A 595 21.55 9.43 15.92
C TYR A 595 20.77 8.60 14.90
N GLY A 596 19.69 9.15 14.33
CA GLY A 596 19.13 8.62 13.08
C GLY A 596 20.02 9.02 11.91
N ILE A 597 20.08 10.33 11.65
CA ILE A 597 20.95 10.99 10.68
C ILE A 597 21.83 11.99 11.43
N VAL A 598 23.13 11.98 11.18
CA VAL A 598 24.10 12.92 11.78
C VAL A 598 24.97 13.59 10.71
N PHE A 599 25.09 14.91 10.81
CA PHE A 599 26.02 15.73 10.04
C PHE A 599 27.04 16.34 11.00
N THR A 600 28.31 15.98 10.85
CA THR A 600 29.41 16.40 11.75
C THR A 600 30.13 17.67 11.30
N ASP A 601 30.00 18.04 10.03
CA ASP A 601 30.58 19.25 9.44
C ASP A 601 29.50 20.28 9.06
N ALA A 602 29.91 21.38 8.44
CA ALA A 602 29.01 22.42 7.97
C ALA A 602 28.15 21.91 6.79
N VAL A 603 26.83 22.07 6.91
CA VAL A 603 25.86 21.61 5.92
C VAL A 603 25.27 22.78 5.13
N ASP A 604 25.51 22.83 3.83
CA ASP A 604 24.96 23.86 2.94
C ASP A 604 23.54 23.56 2.44
N SER A 605 23.16 22.28 2.35
CA SER A 605 21.79 21.87 1.99
C SER A 605 21.47 20.46 2.46
N SER A 606 20.20 20.05 2.44
CA SER A 606 19.80 18.64 2.65
C SER A 606 18.46 18.33 2.00
N ASN A 607 18.28 17.11 1.48
CA ASN A 607 16.98 16.61 0.99
C ASN A 607 16.63 15.31 1.74
N ILE A 608 15.77 15.41 2.75
CA ILE A 608 15.37 14.31 3.64
C ILE A 608 13.84 14.21 3.57
N ILE A 609 13.32 13.24 2.83
CA ILE A 609 11.92 13.21 2.37
C ILE A 609 11.27 11.87 2.70
N ASN A 610 10.08 11.83 3.32
CA ASN A 610 9.32 10.58 3.51
C ASN A 610 10.12 9.46 4.23
N ASN A 611 10.95 9.74 5.23
CA ASN A 611 11.68 8.69 5.98
C ASN A 611 11.01 8.37 7.32
N ASP A 612 11.12 7.12 7.76
CA ASP A 612 10.87 6.70 9.14
C ASP A 612 12.20 6.78 9.91
N ILE A 613 12.34 7.73 10.82
CA ILE A 613 13.60 8.03 11.53
C ILE A 613 13.41 7.71 13.01
N TYR A 614 14.15 6.72 13.51
CA TYR A 614 14.02 6.24 14.88
C TYR A 614 15.13 6.79 15.79
N ILE A 615 14.72 7.51 16.84
CA ILE A 615 15.63 8.11 17.82
C ILE A 615 16.32 6.99 18.63
N GLY A 616 17.65 6.90 18.49
CA GLY A 616 18.44 5.79 19.04
C GLY A 616 18.67 5.83 20.55
N ASN A 617 18.97 4.67 21.14
CA ASN A 617 19.16 4.55 22.60
C ASN A 617 20.53 5.12 23.02
N SER A 618 20.53 6.05 23.97
CA SER A 618 21.73 6.72 24.49
C SER A 618 21.85 6.59 26.02
N THR A 619 23.04 6.29 26.52
CA THR A 619 23.37 6.36 27.96
C THR A 619 23.64 7.79 28.43
N ASN A 620 24.00 8.70 27.53
CA ASN A 620 24.33 10.08 27.87
C ASN A 620 23.05 10.89 28.13
N SER A 621 22.92 11.44 29.34
CA SER A 621 21.72 12.15 29.80
C SER A 621 21.62 13.61 29.32
N SER A 622 22.61 14.13 28.60
CA SER A 622 22.56 15.48 28.03
C SER A 622 21.57 15.57 26.86
N LEU A 623 20.88 16.71 26.75
CA LEU A 623 20.01 17.02 25.61
C LEU A 623 20.76 16.82 24.28
N GLY A 624 20.11 16.17 23.32
CA GLY A 624 20.66 16.00 21.98
C GLY A 624 21.69 14.88 21.80
N LYS A 625 21.76 13.96 22.76
CA LYS A 625 22.59 12.75 22.66
C LYS A 625 21.82 11.52 22.20
N SER A 626 20.50 11.64 22.14
CA SER A 626 19.57 10.74 21.47
C SER A 626 18.77 11.60 20.48
N THR A 627 19.01 11.50 19.16
CA THR A 627 18.40 12.47 18.22
C THR A 627 18.04 11.88 16.87
N GLY A 628 16.92 12.33 16.28
CA GLY A 628 16.47 11.88 14.96
C GLY A 628 17.38 12.40 13.85
N ILE A 629 17.46 13.72 13.70
CA ILE A 629 18.38 14.40 12.76
C ILE A 629 19.24 15.39 13.54
N PHE A 630 20.56 15.26 13.50
CA PHE A 630 21.50 16.18 14.15
C PHE A 630 22.36 16.89 13.10
N THR A 631 22.41 18.23 13.13
CA THR A 631 23.38 19.02 12.36
C THR A 631 24.29 19.81 13.31
N GLN A 632 25.61 19.67 13.14
CA GLN A 632 26.59 20.26 14.06
C GLN A 632 26.72 21.77 13.92
N ALA A 633 26.79 22.27 12.68
CA ALA A 633 26.84 23.70 12.34
C ALA A 633 26.44 23.92 10.87
N GLY A 634 26.21 25.18 10.47
CA GLY A 634 25.98 25.56 9.07
C GLY A 634 24.85 26.56 8.89
N PHE A 635 24.90 27.32 7.80
CA PHE A 635 23.83 28.19 7.31
C PHE A 635 23.24 27.58 6.05
N GLY A 636 22.65 26.39 6.18
CA GLY A 636 22.15 25.61 5.05
C GLY A 636 20.69 25.86 4.69
N VAL A 637 20.34 25.55 3.43
CA VAL A 637 18.95 25.45 2.97
C VAL A 637 18.49 23.98 3.06
N HIS A 638 17.77 23.66 4.12
CA HIS A 638 17.31 22.31 4.40
C HIS A 638 15.91 22.05 3.83
N LYS A 639 15.72 20.91 3.17
CA LYS A 639 14.40 20.38 2.78
C LYS A 639 14.17 19.08 3.53
N ILE A 640 13.42 19.17 4.62
CA ILE A 640 13.09 18.05 5.51
C ILE A 640 11.58 17.92 5.49
N LEU A 641 11.07 16.95 4.74
CA LEU A 641 9.67 16.89 4.32
C LEU A 641 9.04 15.55 4.69
N ASN A 642 7.84 15.58 5.27
CA ASN A 642 7.00 14.39 5.46
C ASN A 642 7.70 13.22 6.20
N ASN A 643 8.64 13.48 7.10
CA ASN A 643 9.32 12.40 7.85
C ASN A 643 8.53 12.05 9.14
N GLN A 644 8.53 10.77 9.50
CA GLN A 644 8.11 10.32 10.84
C GLN A 644 9.33 10.24 11.75
N ILE A 645 9.37 11.01 12.84
CA ILE A 645 10.48 11.00 13.79
C ILE A 645 10.02 10.32 15.09
N PHE A 646 10.36 9.05 15.24
CA PHE A 646 9.92 8.16 16.32
C PHE A 646 10.78 8.32 17.59
N SER A 647 10.12 8.52 18.73
CA SER A 647 10.71 8.37 20.06
C SER A 647 9.86 7.42 20.90
N ARG A 648 10.48 6.58 21.74
CA ARG A 648 9.77 5.70 22.68
C ARG A 648 9.00 6.49 23.75
N ASN A 649 9.59 7.61 24.20
CA ASN A 649 9.08 8.46 25.26
C ASN A 649 9.80 9.81 25.24
N LEU A 650 9.22 10.82 25.90
CA LEU A 650 9.97 12.05 26.20
C LEU A 650 11.04 11.74 27.24
N SER A 651 12.32 11.78 26.83
CA SER A 651 13.47 11.73 27.71
C SER A 651 14.27 13.03 27.62
N ALA A 652 14.92 13.44 28.72
CA ALA A 652 15.67 14.70 28.78
C ALA A 652 16.88 14.77 27.82
N ASN A 653 17.33 13.62 27.29
CA ASN A 653 18.38 13.52 26.29
C ASN A 653 17.87 13.45 24.83
N SER A 654 16.56 13.32 24.63
CA SER A 654 15.94 13.15 23.30
C SER A 654 15.68 14.48 22.59
N ALA A 655 15.90 14.51 21.27
CA ALA A 655 15.46 15.57 20.37
C ALA A 655 15.02 15.00 19.02
N GLY A 656 14.04 15.63 18.37
CA GLY A 656 13.57 15.22 17.05
C GLY A 656 14.56 15.65 15.97
N ILE A 657 14.81 16.96 15.92
CA ILE A 657 15.83 17.58 15.07
C ILE A 657 16.65 18.56 15.92
N ILE A 658 17.96 18.56 15.71
CA ILE A 658 18.88 19.57 16.24
C ILE A 658 19.55 20.30 15.09
N PHE A 659 19.44 21.63 15.13
CA PHE A 659 20.21 22.55 14.31
C PHE A 659 21.22 23.28 15.21
N GLY A 660 22.50 22.90 15.16
CA GLY A 660 23.56 23.56 15.93
C GLY A 660 23.80 25.03 15.55
N SER A 661 23.30 25.46 14.40
CA SER A 661 23.16 26.86 13.99
C SER A 661 21.81 27.05 13.30
N PRO A 662 21.17 28.23 13.37
CA PRO A 662 19.84 28.41 12.81
C PRO A 662 19.79 28.18 11.29
N PRO A 663 18.83 27.37 10.78
CA PRO A 663 18.70 27.12 9.35
C PRO A 663 18.28 28.39 8.60
N GLU A 664 18.71 28.54 7.34
CA GLU A 664 18.36 29.75 6.58
C GLU A 664 16.86 29.85 6.32
N THR A 665 16.36 31.09 6.17
CA THR A 665 14.95 31.40 5.89
C THR A 665 14.34 30.62 4.70
N PRO A 666 15.06 30.28 3.60
CA PRO A 666 14.51 29.46 2.52
C PRO A 666 14.33 27.97 2.84
N SER A 667 14.77 27.50 4.02
CA SER A 667 14.61 26.10 4.45
C SER A 667 13.14 25.71 4.63
N ILE A 668 12.79 24.49 4.26
CA ILE A 668 11.43 23.95 4.27
C ILE A 668 11.42 22.69 5.15
N ILE A 669 10.87 22.79 6.36
CA ILE A 669 10.82 21.73 7.38
C ILE A 669 9.36 21.36 7.68
N ARG A 670 8.65 20.89 6.65
CA ARG A 670 7.17 20.79 6.63
C ARG A 670 6.64 19.37 6.61
N GLY A 671 5.44 19.18 7.17
CA GLY A 671 4.72 17.90 7.17
C GLY A 671 5.37 16.80 8.02
N ASN A 672 6.36 17.13 8.86
CA ASN A 672 7.03 16.13 9.70
C ASN A 672 6.26 15.90 11.00
N ASN A 673 6.16 14.64 11.44
CA ASN A 673 5.64 14.32 12.77
C ASN A 673 6.76 14.09 13.78
N TYR A 674 6.64 14.76 14.92
CA TYR A 674 7.54 14.65 16.07
C TYR A 674 6.84 13.82 17.15
N PHE A 675 7.12 12.52 17.19
CA PHE A 675 6.45 11.57 18.10
C PHE A 675 6.57 12.07 19.55
N VAL A 676 5.46 11.99 20.32
CA VAL A 676 5.32 12.50 21.71
C VAL A 676 5.76 13.95 21.91
N SER A 677 5.76 14.77 20.84
CA SER A 677 6.26 16.15 20.86
C SER A 677 7.72 16.28 21.29
N VAL A 678 8.57 15.33 20.89
CA VAL A 678 10.02 15.42 21.04
C VAL A 678 10.57 16.73 20.45
N PRO A 679 11.43 17.50 21.16
CA PRO A 679 11.70 18.89 20.81
C PRO A 679 12.52 19.05 19.53
N VAL A 680 12.31 20.18 18.84
CA VAL A 680 13.26 20.76 17.90
C VAL A 680 14.21 21.65 18.69
N VAL A 681 15.52 21.52 18.49
CA VAL A 681 16.52 22.41 19.12
C VAL A 681 17.17 23.26 18.05
N ILE A 682 17.25 24.57 18.27
CA ILE A 682 17.92 25.51 17.37
C ILE A 682 18.94 26.32 18.19
N GLY A 683 20.23 26.09 17.95
CA GLY A 683 21.31 26.60 18.79
C GLY A 683 21.20 26.07 20.22
N PHE A 684 20.73 26.90 21.15
CA PHE A 684 20.50 26.55 22.56
C PHE A 684 19.00 26.49 22.93
N ASP A 685 18.12 26.97 22.05
CA ASP A 685 16.69 27.12 22.32
C ASP A 685 15.92 25.84 21.96
N GLN A 686 15.00 25.43 22.83
CA GLN A 686 14.13 24.27 22.63
C GLN A 686 12.73 24.71 22.20
N TYR A 687 12.20 24.02 21.20
CA TYR A 687 10.89 24.27 20.63
C TYR A 687 10.04 23.01 20.60
N ILE A 688 8.76 23.16 20.91
CA ILE A 688 7.75 22.09 20.93
C ILE A 688 6.54 22.46 20.08
N PHE A 689 5.86 21.45 19.53
CA PHE A 689 4.63 21.66 18.77
C PHE A 689 3.41 21.70 19.71
N CYS A 690 2.73 22.84 19.72
CA CYS A 690 1.44 23.03 20.38
C CYS A 690 0.35 23.05 19.30
N GLY A 691 -0.20 21.86 19.01
CA GLY A 691 -0.99 21.64 17.80
C GLY A 691 -0.10 21.74 16.56
N THR A 692 -0.39 22.69 15.69
CA THR A 692 0.33 22.93 14.41
C THR A 692 1.39 24.03 14.50
N THR A 693 1.56 24.65 15.67
CA THR A 693 2.45 25.80 15.85
C THR A 693 3.66 25.37 16.67
N LEU A 694 4.85 25.61 16.11
CA LEU A 694 6.11 25.44 16.82
C LEU A 694 6.32 26.65 17.76
N ASN A 695 6.51 26.38 19.05
CA ASN A 695 6.64 27.39 20.11
C ASN A 695 7.89 27.10 20.96
N GLN A 696 8.51 28.15 21.52
CA GLN A 696 9.70 28.07 22.37
C GLN A 696 9.31 27.72 23.81
N GLU A 697 9.77 26.55 24.29
CA GLU A 697 9.58 26.00 25.65
C GLU A 697 8.14 25.81 26.19
N ASP A 698 7.16 26.60 25.76
CA ASP A 698 5.76 26.58 26.17
C ASP A 698 4.80 26.68 24.97
N CYS A 699 3.50 26.96 25.20
CA CYS A 699 2.50 27.18 24.14
C CYS A 699 2.06 28.64 24.00
N ALA A 700 2.90 29.60 24.42
CA ALA A 700 2.64 31.03 24.37
C ALA A 700 3.63 31.81 23.47
N HIS A 701 4.80 31.24 23.18
CA HIS A 701 5.87 31.90 22.41
C HIS A 701 6.09 31.24 21.02
N PRO A 702 5.27 31.56 20.00
CA PRO A 702 5.42 30.96 18.67
C PRO A 702 6.71 31.42 17.99
N ILE A 703 7.34 30.53 17.21
CA ILE A 703 8.58 30.79 16.47
C ILE A 703 8.43 31.86 15.36
N SER A 704 7.20 32.31 15.07
CA SER A 704 6.88 33.29 14.04
C SER A 704 7.64 34.60 14.24
N GLY A 705 8.51 34.94 13.27
CA GLY A 705 9.34 36.14 13.28
C GLY A 705 10.84 35.89 13.47
N GLN A 706 11.25 34.68 13.90
CA GLN A 706 12.66 34.32 14.12
C GLN A 706 13.48 34.14 12.82
N SER A 707 12.85 34.10 11.64
CA SER A 707 13.50 33.94 10.32
C SER A 707 14.25 32.61 10.09
N VAL A 708 13.84 31.55 10.80
CA VAL A 708 14.48 30.21 10.83
C VAL A 708 13.64 29.15 10.11
N GLY A 709 13.66 29.16 8.78
CA GLY A 709 12.91 28.21 7.94
C GLY A 709 11.37 28.22 8.07
N ASP A 710 10.70 27.37 7.29
CA ASP A 710 9.25 27.14 7.31
C ASP A 710 8.93 25.78 7.96
N PHE A 711 8.37 25.81 9.18
CA PHE A 711 7.93 24.63 9.93
C PHE A 711 6.42 24.33 9.78
N SER A 712 5.71 24.98 8.84
CA SER A 712 4.26 24.81 8.69
C SER A 712 3.87 23.37 8.33
N ASN A 713 2.65 22.98 8.73
CA ASN A 713 2.10 21.62 8.58
C ASN A 713 2.88 20.51 9.32
N SER A 714 3.98 20.80 10.00
CA SER A 714 4.60 19.88 10.96
C SER A 714 3.84 19.92 12.29
N TYR A 715 3.87 18.82 13.05
CA TYR A 715 3.10 18.66 14.29
C TYR A 715 3.76 17.65 15.24
N GLY A 716 3.35 17.68 16.51
CA GLY A 716 3.72 16.69 17.52
C GLY A 716 2.53 15.82 17.88
N ALA A 717 2.46 14.62 17.30
CA ALA A 717 1.41 13.64 17.57
C ALA A 717 2.00 12.28 17.96
N ASP A 718 1.39 11.64 18.95
CA ASP A 718 1.57 10.22 19.25
C ASP A 718 0.69 9.41 18.27
N PRO A 719 1.27 8.65 17.32
CA PRO A 719 0.52 7.83 16.37
C PRO A 719 -0.17 6.62 17.01
N LYS A 720 0.24 6.19 18.21
CA LYS A 720 -0.29 5.01 18.91
C LYS A 720 -0.26 3.73 18.07
N PHE A 721 0.77 3.54 17.25
CA PHE A 721 0.96 2.28 16.53
C PHE A 721 1.11 1.11 17.52
N VAL A 722 0.82 -0.11 17.05
CA VAL A 722 0.96 -1.33 17.84
C VAL A 722 2.41 -1.51 18.28
N ASP A 723 2.67 -1.56 19.59
CA ASP A 723 4.00 -1.88 20.12
C ASP A 723 4.51 -3.23 19.59
N THR A 724 5.77 -3.24 19.17
CA THR A 724 6.46 -4.46 18.72
C THR A 724 7.92 -4.48 19.17
N ILE A 725 8.46 -5.68 19.34
CA ILE A 725 9.89 -5.97 19.49
C ILE A 725 10.46 -6.70 18.26
N ASP A 726 9.58 -7.01 17.32
CA ASP A 726 9.85 -7.79 16.12
C ASP A 726 10.07 -6.81 14.95
N ILE A 727 11.25 -6.93 14.33
CA ILE A 727 11.70 -6.03 13.26
C ILE A 727 10.83 -6.19 12.01
N GLU A 728 10.35 -7.40 11.70
CA GLU A 728 9.46 -7.64 10.56
C GLU A 728 8.11 -6.91 10.69
N LYS A 729 7.67 -6.65 11.93
CA LYS A 729 6.44 -5.89 12.20
C LYS A 729 6.64 -4.39 12.16
N ILE A 730 7.84 -3.88 12.44
CA ILE A 730 8.19 -2.47 12.16
C ILE A 730 8.22 -2.19 10.65
N TRP A 731 8.52 -3.22 9.86
CA TRP A 731 8.44 -3.14 8.41
C TRP A 731 6.98 -3.29 7.92
N ASN A 732 6.23 -4.26 8.47
CA ASN A 732 4.84 -4.53 8.10
C ASN A 732 3.86 -4.26 9.26
N PHE A 733 3.69 -2.99 9.62
CA PHE A 733 2.74 -2.59 10.67
C PHE A 733 1.26 -2.77 10.28
N ASN A 734 0.97 -2.95 8.98
CA ASN A 734 -0.38 -3.17 8.46
C ASN A 734 -0.94 -4.52 8.94
N LEU A 735 -1.53 -4.52 10.14
CA LEU A 735 -2.44 -5.57 10.57
C LEU A 735 -3.70 -5.47 9.67
N PRO A 736 -4.07 -6.50 8.89
CA PRO A 736 -5.20 -6.43 7.96
C PRO A 736 -6.57 -6.23 8.64
N PHE A 737 -6.62 -6.18 9.96
CA PHE A 737 -7.83 -6.01 10.76
C PHE A 737 -7.57 -5.15 12.01
N GLY A 738 -8.25 -4.00 12.10
CA GLY A 738 -8.30 -3.17 13.30
C GLY A 738 -9.26 -2.00 13.11
N ILE A 739 -10.01 -1.62 14.14
CA ILE A 739 -10.71 -0.33 14.16
C ILE A 739 -9.80 0.63 14.92
N PRO A 740 -9.34 1.75 14.31
CA PRO A 740 -8.56 2.76 15.01
C PRO A 740 -9.29 3.24 16.28
N SER A 741 -8.56 3.33 17.37
CA SER A 741 -9.09 3.69 18.68
C SER A 741 -8.23 4.76 19.35
N SER A 742 -8.74 5.38 20.41
CA SER A 742 -7.97 6.34 21.22
C SER A 742 -6.73 5.74 21.91
N ALA A 743 -6.52 4.42 21.83
CA ALA A 743 -5.41 3.69 22.44
C ALA A 743 -4.55 2.89 21.44
N ASN A 744 -4.94 2.79 20.15
CA ASN A 744 -4.21 2.01 19.15
C ASN A 744 -4.59 2.41 17.72
N SER A 745 -3.61 2.54 16.83
CA SER A 745 -3.73 2.76 15.39
C SER A 745 -3.19 1.54 14.61
N PRO A 746 -3.96 0.96 13.67
CA PRO A 746 -3.52 -0.14 12.82
C PRO A 746 -2.71 0.30 11.58
N CYS A 747 -2.52 1.61 11.37
CA CYS A 747 -1.72 2.16 10.28
C CYS A 747 -0.22 1.96 10.51
N SER A 748 0.55 1.92 9.42
CA SER A 748 2.02 2.05 9.42
C SER A 748 2.51 3.51 9.28
N SER A 749 1.62 4.40 8.82
CA SER A 749 1.87 5.83 8.58
C SER A 749 0.81 6.71 9.25
N LEU A 750 1.11 8.00 9.43
CA LEU A 750 0.12 9.02 9.73
C LEU A 750 -0.28 9.80 8.48
N PHE A 751 -1.54 10.26 8.45
CA PHE A 751 -1.94 11.33 7.56
C PHE A 751 -1.44 12.64 8.12
N GLY A 752 -0.77 13.45 7.31
CA GLY A 752 -0.39 14.79 7.71
C GLY A 752 0.68 15.48 6.87
N GLY A 753 1.09 14.88 5.75
CA GLY A 753 2.14 15.43 4.90
C GLY A 753 1.73 16.69 4.13
N VAL A 754 2.71 17.24 3.42
CA VAL A 754 2.55 18.28 2.41
C VAL A 754 2.72 17.71 1.00
N ASP A 755 1.99 18.27 0.04
CA ASP A 755 2.07 17.85 -1.36
C ASP A 755 3.44 18.24 -1.95
N LEU A 756 4.26 17.24 -2.23
CA LEU A 756 5.61 17.41 -2.76
C LEU A 756 5.59 18.07 -4.15
N ASN A 757 4.48 17.99 -4.91
CA ASN A 757 4.31 18.72 -6.18
C ASN A 757 4.22 20.25 -5.99
N THR A 758 3.91 20.71 -4.77
CA THR A 758 3.88 22.15 -4.43
C THR A 758 5.26 22.67 -3.98
N ILE A 759 6.26 21.80 -3.89
CA ILE A 759 7.60 22.12 -3.39
C ILE A 759 8.63 21.90 -4.49
N THR A 760 9.47 22.90 -4.76
CA THR A 760 10.54 22.79 -5.75
C THR A 760 11.63 21.83 -5.26
N LEU A 761 11.59 20.58 -5.72
CA LEU A 761 12.58 19.53 -5.45
C LEU A 761 13.54 19.34 -6.64
N PRO A 762 14.74 18.76 -6.42
CA PRO A 762 15.60 18.34 -7.52
C PRO A 762 14.86 17.34 -8.42
N ILE A 763 14.94 17.51 -9.74
CA ILE A 763 14.26 16.61 -10.69
C ILE A 763 14.72 15.14 -10.55
N THR A 764 15.97 14.95 -10.10
CA THR A 764 16.58 13.66 -9.75
C THR A 764 15.94 12.97 -8.55
N ALA A 765 15.21 13.68 -7.68
CA ALA A 765 14.50 13.09 -6.55
C ALA A 765 13.16 12.47 -6.94
N ILE A 766 12.51 12.95 -8.02
CA ILE A 766 11.14 12.58 -8.39
C ILE A 766 10.91 11.06 -8.47
N PRO A 767 11.78 10.25 -9.13
CA PRO A 767 11.60 8.80 -9.21
C PRO A 767 11.68 8.05 -7.86
N PHE A 768 12.15 8.72 -6.81
CA PHE A 768 12.39 8.15 -5.48
C PHE A 768 11.42 8.68 -4.41
N ILE A 769 10.43 9.50 -4.81
CA ILE A 769 9.42 10.09 -3.90
C ILE A 769 7.98 9.96 -4.45
N GLN A 770 7.79 9.33 -5.62
CA GLN A 770 6.47 9.04 -6.20
C GLN A 770 5.88 7.72 -5.72
N ILE A 771 6.74 6.83 -5.22
CA ILE A 771 6.40 5.51 -4.68
C ILE A 771 6.99 5.37 -3.29
N ASP A 772 6.35 4.55 -2.45
CA ASP A 772 6.77 4.27 -1.08
C ASP A 772 7.88 3.19 -0.99
N PHE A 773 8.18 2.74 0.23
CA PHE A 773 9.11 1.65 0.55
C PHE A 773 8.85 0.35 -0.23
N TYR A 774 7.58 0.04 -0.53
CA TYR A 774 7.18 -1.19 -1.22
C TYR A 774 6.91 -1.00 -2.72
N GLY A 775 7.02 0.23 -3.22
CA GLY A 775 6.76 0.56 -4.62
C GLY A 775 5.31 0.97 -4.92
N SER A 776 4.48 1.15 -3.89
CA SER A 776 3.11 1.63 -4.02
C SER A 776 3.09 3.13 -4.37
N PRO A 777 2.33 3.58 -5.38
CA PRO A 777 2.20 5.00 -5.69
C PRO A 777 1.63 5.80 -4.51
N ARG A 778 2.21 6.97 -4.25
CA ARG A 778 1.72 7.88 -3.20
C ARG A 778 0.46 8.61 -3.64
N THR A 779 -0.52 8.75 -2.74
CA THR A 779 -1.87 9.24 -3.03
C THR A 779 -2.29 10.37 -2.09
N ASN A 780 -3.13 11.28 -2.62
CA ASN A 780 -3.75 12.35 -1.83
C ASN A 780 -5.16 11.89 -1.43
N SER A 781 -5.34 11.38 -0.21
CA SER A 781 -6.63 10.86 0.27
C SER A 781 -7.11 11.56 1.55
N ASN A 782 -8.32 12.11 1.51
CA ASN A 782 -8.90 12.84 2.65
C ASN A 782 -9.21 11.90 3.82
N SER A 783 -8.34 11.88 4.83
CA SER A 783 -8.52 11.07 6.04
C SER A 783 -9.16 11.86 7.19
N PRO A 784 -10.12 11.28 7.96
CA PRO A 784 -10.65 11.91 9.18
C PRO A 784 -9.62 12.01 10.31
N PHE A 785 -8.48 11.31 10.20
CA PHE A 785 -7.36 11.38 11.13
C PHE A 785 -6.32 12.46 10.76
N THR A 786 -6.51 13.18 9.63
CA THR A 786 -5.62 14.25 9.20
C THR A 786 -5.55 15.36 10.28
N PRO A 787 -4.37 15.69 10.83
CA PRO A 787 -4.18 16.81 11.73
C PRO A 787 -4.66 18.11 11.08
N PRO A 788 -5.24 19.05 11.87
CA PRO A 788 -5.63 20.35 11.35
C PRO A 788 -4.52 21.01 10.53
N GLY A 789 -4.86 21.59 9.38
CA GLY A 789 -3.91 22.30 8.52
C GLY A 789 -2.96 21.44 7.68
N ALA A 790 -2.95 20.10 7.81
CA ALA A 790 -2.14 19.25 6.96
C ALA A 790 -2.77 18.95 5.58
N GLY A 791 -1.98 18.46 4.62
CA GLY A 791 -2.37 18.26 3.22
C GLY A 791 -3.05 16.93 2.90
N ALA A 792 -3.37 16.09 3.90
CA ALA A 792 -3.98 14.77 3.73
C ALA A 792 -3.17 13.80 2.84
N ILE A 793 -1.86 13.74 3.08
CA ILE A 793 -0.92 12.80 2.46
C ILE A 793 -0.26 11.98 3.58
N SER A 794 0.09 10.74 3.29
CA SER A 794 0.87 9.89 4.20
C SER A 794 2.25 10.51 4.51
N ILE A 795 2.86 10.12 5.63
CA ILE A 795 4.21 10.55 6.02
C ILE A 795 5.09 9.36 6.40
N GLY A 796 6.39 9.52 6.33
CA GLY A 796 7.34 8.43 6.51
C GLY A 796 7.37 7.48 5.32
N ALA A 797 8.04 6.34 5.47
CA ALA A 797 8.52 5.54 4.33
C ALA A 797 7.43 4.70 3.64
N ILE A 798 6.30 4.46 4.29
CA ILE A 798 5.22 3.59 3.76
C ILE A 798 4.00 4.45 3.42
N GLU A 799 3.38 4.20 2.26
CA GLU A 799 2.09 4.79 1.92
C GLU A 799 1.00 4.14 2.78
N SER A 800 0.00 4.91 3.16
CA SER A 800 -1.23 4.35 3.70
C SER A 800 -2.40 5.16 3.20
N ASP A 801 -3.58 4.54 3.09
CA ASP A 801 -4.86 5.21 2.86
C ASP A 801 -5.61 5.52 4.18
N ALA A 802 -6.72 6.27 4.09
CA ALA A 802 -7.54 6.64 5.24
C ALA A 802 -8.12 5.45 6.05
N ASN A 803 -7.99 4.22 5.55
CA ASN A 803 -8.40 2.96 6.18
C ASN A 803 -7.21 2.15 6.77
N CYS A 804 -5.98 2.67 6.69
CA CYS A 804 -4.73 2.02 7.09
C CYS A 804 -4.25 0.88 6.16
N PHE A 805 -4.55 0.93 4.86
CA PHE A 805 -4.03 -0.01 3.86
C PHE A 805 -2.91 0.58 3.01
#